data_AF-A0A6S7I7Z6-F1
#
_entry.id   AF-A0A6S7I7Z6-F1
#
_cell.length_a   1.000
_cell.length_b   1.000
_cell.length_c   1.000
_cell.angle_alpha   90.00
_cell.angle_beta   90.00
_cell.angle_gamma   90.00
#
_symmetry.space_group_name_H-M   'P 1'
#
loop_
_entity.id
_entity.type
_entity.pdbx_description
1 polymer ?
#
loop_
_entity_poly.entity_id
_entity_poly.type
_entity_poly.pdbx_seq_one_letter_code
_entity_poly.pdbx_strand_id
1 'polypeptide(L)'
;MVFDSGCRFDCPAGYEFNVTKSQSATRYCKVDGTWDGQYQVCKDVKPPSFTTCPSNRKFSYNTTFRTNTARVEWEVPQYEDNSILHDVNHKVTLVEVNGYKSPRDFEIGTHRAHYIVTDKAGLQAHCEFVIEVKDKEAPYYTGCPQRIEKEFVAQAPYHDKMRVTWEDPMFQDNSGKDPTSVPSSPNGAFFKEGQHQITYTATDLAGNKNASCQFEIKLKSPTCVLHKRPKNGALACQTIPSYQCQPLCREGYDFAYKPKYLYYCVNKIWMYWPPFPPAEAVWPDCARREDPTSGTLKMASTYYFKGDCNDKEVQAELKERYMKVVSDPMAFPLSFCKFNKDCKLENIQIFCGAVDASRRRRRRRRSLEMEFHIQADFTVKPSNAVASQQDFQNLKSEMKNVYYGEMKNNVNNVNWKNEMKMNLVKPPKVFAPEPYCSGERGAVVGRCDNIKHNCDSSIFPVDPACLCNYDIGNIEKCIECPIGKYYDASDRKCKLCSDGTYQDVEGQFGCKKCQPGFHTLGNDEKNFTSCKEICKPGYFSLTGLGPCRPCRLGYYSTDTWSTSCKMCPTGTTTVLPAASKIEECGMKCAPGTYSPSGVEPCKPCEKGSYQPEEGKLSCLPCKGKKSTYGPGAKSEVYCLDDPSRETAHLRV
;
A
#
# COMPACT_ATOMS: atom_id res chain seq x y z
N MET A 1 -5.68 -72.68 99.50
CA MET A 1 -6.01 -73.36 98.23
C MET A 1 -6.11 -74.85 98.54
N VAL A 2 -7.09 -75.54 97.98
CA VAL A 2 -7.28 -76.99 98.20
C VAL A 2 -6.43 -77.73 97.18
N PHE A 3 -5.68 -78.74 97.63
CA PHE A 3 -4.91 -79.61 96.74
C PHE A 3 -5.85 -80.26 95.69
N ASP A 4 -5.43 -80.31 94.42
CA ASP A 4 -6.20 -80.84 93.28
C ASP A 4 -7.44 -80.01 92.86
N SER A 5 -7.58 -78.77 93.34
CA SER A 5 -8.60 -77.87 92.80
C SER A 5 -8.22 -77.40 91.38
N GLY A 6 -9.09 -77.70 90.40
CA GLY A 6 -8.93 -77.26 89.01
C GLY A 6 -9.50 -75.85 88.79
N CYS A 7 -8.68 -74.95 88.24
CA CYS A 7 -9.13 -73.65 87.75
C CYS A 7 -9.09 -73.66 86.22
N ARG A 8 -10.25 -73.45 85.61
CA ARG A 8 -10.38 -73.27 84.16
C ARG A 8 -10.13 -71.80 83.83
N PHE A 9 -9.18 -71.56 82.92
CA PHE A 9 -8.92 -70.23 82.38
C PHE A 9 -9.62 -70.14 81.03
N ASP A 10 -10.45 -69.12 80.86
CA ASP A 10 -11.05 -68.79 79.57
C ASP A 10 -10.60 -67.37 79.18
N CYS A 11 -10.35 -67.16 77.89
CA CYS A 11 -10.02 -65.82 77.38
C CYS A 11 -11.30 -65.02 77.08
N PRO A 12 -11.25 -63.67 77.19
CA PRO A 12 -12.31 -62.80 76.72
C PRO A 12 -12.61 -63.01 75.23
N ALA A 13 -13.82 -62.66 74.79
CA ALA A 13 -14.20 -62.77 73.38
C ALA A 13 -13.23 -62.00 72.47
N GLY A 14 -12.74 -62.65 71.40
CA GLY A 14 -11.73 -62.10 70.49
C GLY A 14 -10.29 -62.47 70.85
N TYR A 15 -10.05 -63.13 71.99
CA TYR A 15 -8.73 -63.60 72.40
C TYR A 15 -8.65 -65.13 72.49
N GLU A 16 -7.51 -65.69 72.11
CA GLU A 16 -7.23 -67.12 72.19
C GLU A 16 -5.90 -67.42 72.90
N PHE A 17 -5.82 -68.62 73.46
CA PHE A 17 -4.56 -69.16 73.99
C PHE A 17 -3.65 -69.61 72.85
N ASN A 18 -2.33 -69.50 73.04
CA ASN A 18 -1.36 -70.01 72.09
C ASN A 18 -1.23 -71.54 72.28
N VAL A 19 -2.23 -72.30 71.85
CA VAL A 19 -2.31 -73.74 72.11
C VAL A 19 -1.42 -74.50 71.13
N THR A 20 -0.18 -74.80 71.54
CA THR A 20 0.42 -76.07 71.12
C THR A 20 -0.42 -77.20 71.72
N LYS A 21 -0.81 -78.20 70.92
CA LYS A 21 -1.79 -79.29 71.21
C LYS A 21 -1.65 -80.05 72.56
N SER A 22 -0.70 -79.74 73.43
CA SER A 22 -0.36 -80.45 74.65
C SER A 22 -0.63 -79.72 75.98
N GLN A 23 -1.27 -78.53 75.99
CA GLN A 23 -1.57 -77.80 77.23
C GLN A 23 -3.08 -77.58 77.43
N SER A 24 -3.63 -78.14 78.51
CA SER A 24 -5.03 -77.99 78.94
C SER A 24 -5.32 -76.56 79.45
N ALA A 25 -6.48 -75.99 79.11
CA ALA A 25 -6.95 -74.69 79.62
C ALA A 25 -7.31 -74.71 81.12
N THR A 26 -7.42 -75.91 81.71
CA THR A 26 -7.64 -76.13 83.13
C THR A 26 -6.32 -76.51 83.80
N ARG A 27 -5.95 -75.77 84.85
CA ARG A 27 -4.72 -75.98 85.63
C ARG A 27 -5.07 -76.45 87.04
N TYR A 28 -4.22 -77.26 87.64
CA TYR A 28 -4.43 -77.88 88.93
C TYR A 28 -3.40 -77.37 89.96
N CYS A 29 -3.86 -77.14 91.18
CA CYS A 29 -3.00 -76.71 92.30
C CYS A 29 -2.23 -77.92 92.85
N LYS A 30 -0.89 -77.87 92.79
CA LYS A 30 0.03 -78.91 93.29
C LYS A 30 0.19 -78.83 94.80
N VAL A 31 0.75 -79.89 95.39
CA VAL A 31 0.99 -80.03 96.84
C VAL A 31 1.89 -78.91 97.39
N ASP A 32 2.80 -78.38 96.57
CA ASP A 32 3.74 -77.31 96.94
C ASP A 32 3.12 -75.89 96.85
N GLY A 33 1.83 -75.78 96.52
CA GLY A 33 1.13 -74.51 96.35
C GLY A 33 1.34 -73.84 94.99
N THR A 34 2.05 -74.48 94.05
CA THR A 34 2.24 -73.98 92.68
C THR A 34 1.21 -74.57 91.72
N TRP A 35 0.94 -73.90 90.60
CA TRP A 35 0.05 -74.42 89.54
C TRP A 35 0.82 -75.25 88.52
N ASP A 36 0.21 -76.28 87.94
CA ASP A 36 0.80 -77.04 86.83
C ASP A 36 0.80 -76.26 85.49
N GLY A 37 1.63 -76.69 84.53
CA GLY A 37 1.78 -76.04 83.22
C GLY A 37 2.52 -74.70 83.22
N GLN A 38 2.59 -74.04 82.07
CA GLN A 38 3.11 -72.67 81.94
C GLN A 38 1.99 -71.62 81.99
N TYR A 39 2.29 -70.43 82.51
CA TYR A 39 1.36 -69.31 82.47
C TYR A 39 1.09 -68.90 81.03
N GLN A 40 -0.18 -68.97 80.62
CA GLN A 40 -0.61 -68.62 79.28
C GLN A 40 -1.21 -67.22 79.28
N VAL A 41 -0.81 -66.42 78.29
CA VAL A 41 -1.33 -65.08 78.07
C VAL A 41 -2.29 -65.15 76.89
N CYS A 42 -3.51 -64.64 77.09
CA CYS A 42 -4.49 -64.48 76.01
C CYS A 42 -3.90 -63.56 74.92
N LYS A 43 -3.88 -64.02 73.68
CA LYS A 43 -3.47 -63.22 72.51
C LYS A 43 -4.70 -62.82 71.72
N ASP A 44 -4.71 -61.58 71.27
CA ASP A 44 -5.78 -61.11 70.38
C ASP A 44 -5.69 -61.83 69.03
N VAL A 45 -6.84 -62.29 68.55
CA VAL A 45 -7.00 -62.96 67.25
C VAL A 45 -8.08 -62.31 66.40
N LYS A 46 -8.82 -61.34 66.94
CA LYS A 46 -9.87 -60.64 66.19
C LYS A 46 -9.28 -59.34 65.65
N PRO A 47 -9.27 -59.13 64.32
CA PRO A 47 -8.73 -57.91 63.74
C PRO A 47 -9.62 -56.69 64.08
N PRO A 48 -9.03 -55.48 64.07
CA PRO A 48 -9.78 -54.24 64.21
C PRO A 48 -10.81 -54.08 63.07
N SER A 49 -11.86 -53.28 63.28
CA SER A 49 -12.88 -53.00 62.26
C SER A 49 -13.18 -51.52 62.13
N PHE A 50 -13.45 -51.06 60.90
CA PHE A 50 -13.88 -49.69 60.67
C PHE A 50 -15.38 -49.52 60.95
N THR A 51 -15.75 -48.57 61.81
CA THR A 51 -17.15 -48.22 62.13
C THR A 51 -17.72 -47.22 61.12
N THR A 52 -16.91 -46.25 60.67
CA THR A 52 -17.25 -45.35 59.57
C THR A 52 -16.16 -45.45 58.51
N CYS A 53 -16.39 -46.22 57.46
CA CYS A 53 -15.53 -46.21 56.29
C CYS A 53 -16.36 -45.88 55.05
N PRO A 54 -15.98 -44.88 54.25
CA PRO A 54 -16.61 -44.59 52.97
C PRO A 54 -16.23 -45.61 51.88
N SER A 55 -16.04 -46.88 52.25
CA SER A 55 -15.71 -47.99 51.34
C SER A 55 -16.61 -48.00 50.12
N ASN A 56 -16.01 -48.19 48.94
CA ASN A 56 -16.71 -48.27 47.65
C ASN A 56 -17.48 -47.01 47.22
N ARG A 57 -17.34 -45.87 47.92
CA ARG A 57 -17.83 -44.57 47.40
C ARG A 57 -16.81 -43.95 46.46
N LYS A 58 -17.31 -43.50 45.32
CA LYS A 58 -16.60 -42.62 44.39
C LYS A 58 -17.10 -41.20 44.62
N PHE A 59 -16.26 -40.32 45.14
CA PHE A 59 -16.59 -38.91 45.31
C PHE A 59 -16.12 -38.13 44.07
N SER A 60 -17.03 -37.40 43.42
CA SER A 60 -16.72 -36.60 42.24
C SER A 60 -16.70 -35.12 42.61
N TYR A 61 -15.57 -34.45 42.39
CA TYR A 61 -15.38 -33.03 42.59
C TYR A 61 -15.05 -32.34 41.27
N ASN A 62 -15.41 -31.07 41.14
CA ASN A 62 -14.98 -30.24 40.00
C ASN A 62 -13.78 -29.41 40.43
N THR A 63 -12.91 -29.09 39.47
CA THR A 63 -11.82 -28.14 39.66
C THR A 63 -12.31 -26.77 40.11
N THR A 64 -11.47 -26.05 40.86
CA THR A 64 -11.67 -24.62 41.11
C THR A 64 -11.33 -23.81 39.86
N PHE A 65 -12.04 -22.69 39.65
CA PHE A 65 -11.90 -21.85 38.46
C PHE A 65 -10.43 -21.51 38.15
N ARG A 66 -9.99 -21.76 36.91
CA ARG A 66 -8.63 -21.55 36.40
C ARG A 66 -7.52 -22.33 37.10
N THR A 67 -7.85 -23.40 37.83
CA THR A 67 -6.86 -24.26 38.49
C THR A 67 -7.07 -25.71 38.10
N ASN A 68 -5.99 -26.50 38.10
CA ASN A 68 -6.04 -27.94 37.84
C ASN A 68 -6.41 -28.76 39.09
N THR A 69 -6.77 -28.11 40.19
CA THR A 69 -7.01 -28.76 41.49
C THR A 69 -8.44 -28.59 41.98
N ALA A 70 -8.88 -29.52 42.82
CA ALA A 70 -10.08 -29.40 43.64
C ALA A 70 -9.73 -29.63 45.12
N ARG A 71 -10.22 -28.76 46.00
CA ARG A 71 -10.08 -28.93 47.45
C ARG A 71 -11.10 -29.95 47.93
N VAL A 72 -10.61 -31.09 48.41
CA VAL A 72 -11.43 -32.22 48.84
C VAL A 72 -11.32 -32.38 50.35
N GLU A 73 -12.48 -32.41 51.01
CA GLU A 73 -12.63 -32.63 52.43
C GLU A 73 -13.48 -33.90 52.64
N TRP A 74 -13.00 -34.80 53.49
CA TRP A 74 -13.64 -36.06 53.81
C TRP A 74 -13.48 -36.38 55.30
N GLU A 75 -14.44 -37.11 55.84
CA GLU A 75 -14.39 -37.56 57.22
C GLU A 75 -13.36 -38.70 57.36
N VAL A 76 -12.44 -38.57 58.32
CA VAL A 76 -11.41 -39.58 58.58
C VAL A 76 -12.08 -40.84 59.15
N PRO A 77 -11.82 -42.04 58.58
CA PRO A 77 -12.49 -43.27 59.01
C PRO A 77 -12.32 -43.57 60.50
N GLN A 78 -13.42 -43.82 61.20
CA GLN A 78 -13.38 -44.25 62.59
C GLN A 78 -13.27 -45.78 62.67
N TYR A 79 -12.64 -46.27 63.74
CA TYR A 79 -12.37 -47.69 63.95
C TYR A 79 -12.67 -48.10 65.39
N GLU A 80 -12.98 -49.37 65.56
CA GLU A 80 -13.17 -50.02 66.85
C GLU A 80 -12.39 -51.33 66.89
N ASP A 81 -11.98 -51.71 68.09
CA ASP A 81 -11.20 -52.92 68.31
C ASP A 81 -11.48 -53.50 69.72
N ASN A 82 -11.47 -54.82 69.85
CA ASN A 82 -11.71 -55.48 71.14
C ASN A 82 -10.56 -55.31 72.12
N SER A 83 -9.34 -55.03 71.66
CA SER A 83 -8.21 -54.78 72.55
C SER A 83 -8.20 -53.42 73.24
N ILE A 84 -8.95 -52.45 72.72
CA ILE A 84 -9.13 -51.14 73.40
C ILE A 84 -9.95 -51.30 74.70
N LEU A 85 -10.86 -52.28 74.77
CA LEU A 85 -11.77 -52.48 75.90
C LEU A 85 -11.11 -53.16 77.12
N HIS A 86 -10.01 -53.88 76.92
CA HIS A 86 -9.42 -54.75 77.95
C HIS A 86 -7.99 -54.35 78.39
N ASP A 87 -7.31 -53.42 77.71
CA ASP A 87 -6.00 -52.86 78.10
C ASP A 87 -6.04 -51.32 78.01
N VAL A 88 -5.97 -50.62 79.15
CA VAL A 88 -6.08 -49.15 79.21
C VAL A 88 -4.87 -48.44 78.60
N ASN A 89 -3.75 -49.15 78.38
CA ASN A 89 -2.56 -48.64 77.70
C ASN A 89 -2.49 -49.05 76.21
N HIS A 90 -3.61 -49.50 75.65
CA HIS A 90 -3.68 -50.00 74.29
C HIS A 90 -3.49 -48.87 73.26
N LYS A 91 -2.54 -49.06 72.34
CA LYS A 91 -2.23 -48.12 71.26
C LYS A 91 -2.48 -48.79 69.91
N VAL A 92 -3.69 -48.67 69.38
CA VAL A 92 -3.99 -48.97 67.98
C VAL A 92 -3.34 -47.90 67.10
N THR A 93 -2.79 -48.30 65.95
CA THR A 93 -2.16 -47.37 65.02
C THR A 93 -2.97 -47.30 63.71
N LEU A 94 -3.48 -46.11 63.41
CA LEU A 94 -4.05 -45.80 62.11
C LEU A 94 -2.95 -45.22 61.22
N VAL A 95 -2.73 -45.82 60.07
CA VAL A 95 -1.72 -45.43 59.09
C VAL A 95 -2.39 -45.08 57.77
N GLU A 96 -2.07 -43.89 57.27
CA GLU A 96 -2.39 -43.42 55.92
C GLU A 96 -1.32 -43.94 54.95
N VAL A 97 -1.66 -44.92 54.11
CA VAL A 97 -0.66 -45.58 53.25
C VAL A 97 -0.13 -44.64 52.18
N ASN A 98 -1.00 -43.78 51.64
CA ASN A 98 -0.69 -42.89 50.52
C ASN A 98 -0.34 -41.46 50.98
N GLY A 99 -0.30 -41.21 52.30
CA GLY A 99 -0.03 -39.88 52.89
C GLY A 99 -1.10 -38.82 52.59
N TYR A 100 -2.33 -39.24 52.27
CA TYR A 100 -3.44 -38.34 51.97
C TYR A 100 -4.13 -37.93 53.28
N LYS A 101 -3.96 -36.66 53.67
CA LYS A 101 -4.59 -36.05 54.85
C LYS A 101 -5.76 -35.16 54.44
N SER A 102 -6.85 -35.18 55.19
CA SER A 102 -7.99 -34.29 54.94
C SER A 102 -7.88 -32.98 55.73
N PRO A 103 -8.23 -31.82 55.17
CA PRO A 103 -8.55 -31.56 53.75
C PRO A 103 -7.28 -31.45 52.88
N ARG A 104 -7.38 -31.82 51.59
CA ARG A 104 -6.26 -31.75 50.62
C ARG A 104 -6.73 -31.41 49.22
N ASP A 105 -5.86 -30.72 48.48
CA ASP A 105 -6.04 -30.42 47.07
C ASP A 105 -5.59 -31.61 46.21
N PHE A 106 -6.48 -32.06 45.33
CA PHE A 106 -6.20 -33.10 44.34
C PHE A 106 -6.22 -32.53 42.93
N GLU A 107 -5.24 -32.91 42.11
CA GLU A 107 -5.23 -32.60 40.68
C GLU A 107 -6.29 -33.39 39.91
N ILE A 108 -6.63 -32.95 38.69
CA ILE A 108 -7.54 -33.65 37.77
C ILE A 108 -7.11 -35.12 37.61
N GLY A 109 -8.07 -36.04 37.74
CA GLY A 109 -7.82 -37.47 37.63
C GLY A 109 -8.45 -38.28 38.75
N THR A 110 -8.05 -39.55 38.84
CA THR A 110 -8.56 -40.50 39.82
C THR A 110 -7.50 -40.79 40.87
N HIS A 111 -7.85 -40.53 42.14
CA HIS A 111 -7.00 -40.73 43.30
C HIS A 111 -7.63 -41.77 44.23
N ARG A 112 -6.79 -42.62 44.83
CA ARG A 112 -7.23 -43.66 45.77
C ARG A 112 -6.71 -43.35 47.16
N ALA A 113 -7.60 -43.17 48.13
CA ALA A 113 -7.24 -43.03 49.54
C ALA A 113 -7.29 -44.41 50.22
N HIS A 114 -6.26 -44.73 51.01
CA HIS A 114 -6.10 -46.02 51.66
C HIS A 114 -5.66 -45.83 53.11
N TYR A 115 -6.48 -46.36 54.02
CA TYR A 115 -6.24 -46.37 55.46
C TYR A 115 -6.07 -47.81 55.94
N ILE A 116 -5.04 -48.03 56.76
CA ILE A 116 -4.79 -49.30 57.44
C ILE A 116 -4.83 -49.04 58.94
N VAL A 117 -5.68 -49.78 59.65
CA VAL A 117 -5.67 -49.82 61.11
C VAL A 117 -4.99 -51.11 61.55
N THR A 118 -3.96 -51.00 62.39
CA THR A 118 -3.19 -52.14 62.91
C THR A 118 -3.30 -52.19 64.43
N ASP A 119 -3.68 -53.34 64.96
CA ASP A 119 -3.70 -53.60 66.40
C ASP A 119 -2.29 -53.95 66.95
N LYS A 120 -2.20 -54.21 68.25
CA LYS A 120 -0.93 -54.59 68.92
C LYS A 120 -0.49 -56.03 68.60
N ALA A 121 -1.43 -56.91 68.23
CA ALA A 121 -1.14 -58.28 67.80
C ALA A 121 -0.61 -58.35 66.37
N GLY A 122 -0.66 -57.23 65.64
CA GLY A 122 -0.24 -57.10 64.25
C GLY A 122 -1.34 -57.44 63.24
N LEU A 123 -2.60 -57.60 63.67
CA LEU A 123 -3.74 -57.79 62.77
C LEU A 123 -4.17 -56.45 62.18
N GLN A 124 -4.65 -56.49 60.94
CA GLN A 124 -4.92 -55.30 60.14
C GLN A 124 -6.31 -55.33 59.52
N ALA A 125 -6.91 -54.15 59.39
CA ALA A 125 -8.06 -53.91 58.53
C ALA A 125 -7.80 -52.75 57.57
N HIS A 126 -8.44 -52.81 56.41
CA HIS A 126 -8.24 -51.89 55.29
C HIS A 126 -9.53 -51.13 54.96
N CYS A 127 -9.40 -49.83 54.69
CA CYS A 127 -10.46 -48.95 54.22
C CYS A 127 -9.98 -48.21 52.96
N GLU A 128 -10.69 -48.40 51.84
CA GLU A 128 -10.36 -47.79 50.54
C GLU A 128 -11.54 -47.08 49.90
N PHE A 129 -11.30 -45.89 49.36
CA PHE A 129 -12.27 -45.13 48.57
C PHE A 129 -11.59 -44.31 47.47
N VAL A 130 -12.39 -43.87 46.50
CA VAL A 130 -11.91 -43.21 45.27
C VAL A 130 -12.39 -41.76 45.22
N ILE A 131 -11.46 -40.86 44.94
CA ILE A 131 -11.71 -39.44 44.70
C ILE A 131 -11.46 -39.18 43.21
N GLU A 132 -12.46 -38.67 42.51
CA GLU A 132 -12.39 -38.29 41.10
C GLU A 132 -12.53 -36.78 40.96
N VAL A 133 -11.50 -36.12 40.46
CA VAL A 133 -11.52 -34.69 40.13
C VAL A 133 -11.75 -34.56 38.63
N LYS A 134 -12.87 -33.95 38.25
CA LYS A 134 -13.28 -33.73 36.86
C LYS A 134 -13.03 -32.29 36.46
N ASP A 135 -12.60 -32.14 35.22
CA ASP A 135 -12.63 -30.85 34.55
C ASP A 135 -14.03 -30.56 34.00
N LYS A 136 -14.48 -29.32 34.16
CA LYS A 136 -15.74 -28.79 33.61
C LYS A 136 -15.57 -27.38 33.03
N GLU A 137 -14.39 -26.80 33.14
CA GLU A 137 -14.11 -25.50 32.55
C GLU A 137 -13.79 -25.70 31.07
N ALA A 138 -14.25 -24.79 30.22
CA ALA A 138 -13.93 -24.86 28.80
C ALA A 138 -12.65 -24.05 28.53
N PRO A 139 -11.85 -24.43 27.52
CA PRO A 139 -10.66 -23.68 27.13
C PRO A 139 -10.96 -22.21 26.89
N TYR A 140 -10.06 -21.30 27.23
CA TYR A 140 -10.16 -19.88 26.91
C TYR A 140 -9.02 -19.43 25.99
N TYR A 141 -9.25 -18.41 25.17
CA TYR A 141 -8.22 -17.86 24.30
C TYR A 141 -7.46 -16.71 24.98
N THR A 142 -6.17 -16.59 24.68
CA THR A 142 -5.34 -15.44 25.13
C THR A 142 -5.22 -14.35 24.07
N GLY A 143 -5.40 -14.70 22.79
CA GLY A 143 -5.44 -13.76 21.69
C GLY A 143 -6.32 -14.28 20.56
N CYS A 144 -7.37 -13.53 20.22
CA CYS A 144 -8.23 -13.80 19.07
C CYS A 144 -7.96 -12.73 18.00
N PRO A 145 -7.81 -13.11 16.71
CA PRO A 145 -7.65 -12.15 15.64
C PRO A 145 -8.76 -11.09 15.65
N GLN A 146 -8.39 -9.85 15.38
CA GLN A 146 -9.36 -8.77 15.17
C GLN A 146 -9.94 -8.85 13.75
N ARG A 147 -10.96 -8.02 13.46
CA ARG A 147 -11.53 -7.92 12.10
C ARG A 147 -10.41 -7.69 11.06
N ILE A 148 -10.39 -8.54 10.04
CA ILE A 148 -9.45 -8.47 8.92
C ILE A 148 -10.12 -7.76 7.77
N GLU A 149 -9.66 -6.56 7.43
CA GLU A 149 -10.09 -5.85 6.23
C GLU A 149 -8.95 -5.85 5.18
N LYS A 150 -9.20 -6.44 4.02
CA LYS A 150 -8.25 -6.48 2.90
C LYS A 150 -8.95 -6.17 1.58
N GLU A 151 -8.18 -5.69 0.62
CA GLU A 151 -8.67 -5.54 -0.76
C GLU A 151 -8.70 -6.90 -1.45
N PHE A 152 -9.81 -7.18 -2.15
CA PHE A 152 -10.00 -8.40 -2.92
C PHE A 152 -9.15 -8.37 -4.20
N VAL A 153 -8.31 -9.39 -4.39
CA VAL A 153 -7.55 -9.60 -5.62
C VAL A 153 -7.71 -11.05 -6.03
N ALA A 154 -8.35 -11.29 -7.18
CA ALA A 154 -8.48 -12.64 -7.71
C ALA A 154 -7.10 -13.26 -7.96
N GLN A 155 -6.91 -14.50 -7.50
CA GLN A 155 -5.64 -15.23 -7.63
C GLN A 155 -5.83 -16.51 -8.45
N ALA A 156 -4.94 -16.72 -9.43
CA ALA A 156 -4.91 -17.94 -10.22
C ALA A 156 -4.84 -19.20 -9.33
N PRO A 157 -5.59 -20.28 -9.64
CA PRO A 157 -6.36 -20.51 -10.88
C PRO A 157 -7.79 -19.95 -10.86
N TYR A 158 -8.21 -19.26 -9.80
CA TYR A 158 -9.59 -18.79 -9.65
C TYR A 158 -9.75 -17.32 -10.06
N HIS A 159 -10.78 -17.02 -10.84
CA HIS A 159 -11.07 -15.65 -11.29
C HIS A 159 -11.93 -14.84 -10.29
N ASP A 160 -12.49 -15.50 -9.26
CA ASP A 160 -13.45 -14.93 -8.32
C ASP A 160 -13.09 -15.19 -6.85
N LYS A 161 -11.85 -15.63 -6.55
CA LYS A 161 -11.42 -15.93 -5.18
C LYS A 161 -9.99 -15.44 -4.87
N MET A 162 -9.76 -15.13 -3.60
CA MET A 162 -8.46 -14.71 -3.04
C MET A 162 -8.08 -15.58 -1.85
N ARG A 163 -6.80 -15.95 -1.73
CA ARG A 163 -6.28 -16.62 -0.53
C ARG A 163 -6.13 -15.62 0.62
N VAL A 164 -6.69 -15.95 1.79
CA VAL A 164 -6.55 -15.14 3.00
C VAL A 164 -5.91 -15.97 4.11
N THR A 165 -4.83 -15.45 4.69
CA THR A 165 -4.15 -16.03 5.85
C THR A 165 -4.26 -15.08 7.06
N TRP A 166 -4.24 -15.67 8.25
CA TRP A 166 -4.26 -14.98 9.54
C TRP A 166 -3.40 -15.73 10.56
N GLU A 167 -3.20 -15.15 11.74
CA GLU A 167 -2.51 -15.81 12.85
C GLU A 167 -3.51 -16.70 13.61
N ASP A 168 -3.16 -17.96 13.84
CA ASP A 168 -4.03 -18.88 14.56
C ASP A 168 -4.14 -18.50 16.05
N PRO A 169 -5.35 -18.42 16.63
CA PRO A 169 -5.55 -18.08 18.03
C PRO A 169 -4.98 -19.16 18.96
N MET A 170 -4.41 -18.74 20.07
CA MET A 170 -3.87 -19.62 21.10
C MET A 170 -4.90 -19.86 22.21
N PHE A 171 -5.15 -21.14 22.52
CA PHE A 171 -6.06 -21.57 23.58
C PHE A 171 -5.29 -22.14 24.76
N GLN A 172 -5.80 -21.88 25.97
CA GLN A 172 -5.28 -22.41 27.22
C GLN A 172 -6.44 -22.96 28.05
N ASP A 173 -6.12 -23.89 28.93
CA ASP A 173 -7.09 -24.60 29.76
C ASP A 173 -6.51 -24.86 31.14
N ASN A 174 -7.38 -24.99 32.15
CA ASN A 174 -6.98 -25.22 33.53
C ASN A 174 -6.40 -26.62 33.74
N SER A 175 -6.60 -27.59 32.84
CA SER A 175 -5.94 -28.89 32.90
C SER A 175 -4.43 -28.85 32.65
N GLY A 176 -3.90 -27.74 32.13
CA GLY A 176 -2.47 -27.60 31.79
C GLY A 176 -2.05 -28.39 30.56
N LYS A 177 -3.00 -28.93 29.79
CA LYS A 177 -2.79 -29.59 28.49
C LYS A 177 -3.32 -28.71 27.38
N ASP A 178 -2.62 -28.71 26.24
CA ASP A 178 -3.00 -27.90 25.08
C ASP A 178 -4.34 -28.38 24.49
N PRO A 179 -5.35 -27.49 24.40
CA PRO A 179 -6.64 -27.82 23.80
C PRO A 179 -6.55 -28.01 22.29
N THR A 180 -7.45 -28.82 21.74
CA THR A 180 -7.61 -28.96 20.28
C THR A 180 -8.50 -27.87 19.72
N SER A 181 -8.03 -27.08 18.74
CA SER A 181 -8.82 -26.03 18.12
C SER A 181 -9.09 -26.31 16.64
N VAL A 182 -10.35 -26.18 16.21
CA VAL A 182 -10.76 -26.37 14.82
C VAL A 182 -11.46 -25.11 14.31
N PRO A 183 -11.03 -24.52 13.18
CA PRO A 183 -11.70 -23.37 12.58
C PRO A 183 -12.87 -23.77 11.68
N SER A 184 -13.87 -22.88 11.55
CA SER A 184 -14.98 -23.03 10.59
C SER A 184 -14.52 -23.00 9.12
N SER A 185 -13.36 -22.41 8.84
CA SER A 185 -12.68 -22.43 7.54
C SER A 185 -11.17 -22.46 7.75
N PRO A 186 -10.41 -23.24 6.95
CA PRO A 186 -8.98 -23.41 7.19
C PRO A 186 -8.20 -22.11 6.94
N ASN A 187 -7.15 -21.90 7.74
CA ASN A 187 -6.21 -20.80 7.53
C ASN A 187 -5.57 -20.92 6.13
N GLY A 188 -5.59 -19.84 5.35
CA GLY A 188 -5.14 -19.87 3.96
C GLY A 188 -6.18 -20.38 2.96
N ALA A 189 -7.47 -20.41 3.32
CA ALA A 189 -8.57 -20.71 2.40
C ALA A 189 -8.81 -19.59 1.35
N PHE A 190 -9.55 -19.95 0.31
CA PHE A 190 -9.98 -19.05 -0.76
C PHE A 190 -11.37 -18.47 -0.48
N PHE A 191 -11.47 -17.15 -0.40
CA PHE A 191 -12.72 -16.42 -0.15
C PHE A 191 -13.12 -15.57 -1.35
N LYS A 192 -14.43 -15.41 -1.55
CA LYS A 192 -15.01 -14.48 -2.55
C LYS A 192 -15.10 -13.06 -1.97
N GLU A 193 -15.41 -12.08 -2.80
CA GLU A 193 -15.78 -10.73 -2.33
C GLU A 193 -16.91 -10.78 -1.29
N GLY A 194 -16.85 -9.89 -0.29
CA GLY A 194 -17.89 -9.77 0.75
C GLY A 194 -17.37 -9.97 2.18
N GLN A 195 -18.30 -10.26 3.08
CA GLN A 195 -18.04 -10.49 4.50
C GLN A 195 -18.11 -11.98 4.80
N HIS A 196 -17.07 -12.52 5.45
CA HIS A 196 -16.99 -13.92 5.85
C HIS A 196 -16.68 -14.00 7.34
N GLN A 197 -17.42 -14.81 8.08
CA GLN A 197 -17.25 -14.98 9.52
C GLN A 197 -16.45 -16.25 9.81
N ILE A 198 -15.36 -16.12 10.58
CA ILE A 198 -14.52 -17.23 11.01
C ILE A 198 -14.74 -17.46 12.51
N THR A 199 -15.01 -18.71 12.87
CA THR A 199 -15.25 -19.14 14.25
C THR A 199 -14.30 -20.28 14.59
N TYR A 200 -13.54 -20.13 15.66
CA TYR A 200 -12.71 -21.21 16.21
C TYR A 200 -13.44 -21.93 17.34
N THR A 201 -13.47 -23.26 17.27
CA THR A 201 -13.99 -24.11 18.36
C THR A 201 -12.83 -24.85 19.01
N ALA A 202 -12.54 -24.53 20.26
CA ALA A 202 -11.55 -25.23 21.08
C ALA A 202 -12.24 -26.29 21.95
N THR A 203 -11.64 -27.48 22.05
CA THR A 203 -12.10 -28.61 22.85
C THR A 203 -10.94 -29.11 23.71
N ASP A 204 -11.14 -29.19 25.03
CA ASP A 204 -10.18 -29.77 25.96
C ASP A 204 -10.18 -31.32 25.89
N LEU A 205 -9.40 -31.97 26.76
CA LEU A 205 -9.37 -33.43 26.88
C LEU A 205 -10.61 -34.01 27.60
N ALA A 206 -11.31 -33.21 28.40
CA ALA A 206 -12.52 -33.61 29.11
C ALA A 206 -13.79 -33.52 28.23
N GLY A 207 -13.68 -32.92 27.04
CA GLY A 207 -14.77 -32.70 26.09
C GLY A 207 -15.49 -31.35 26.22
N ASN A 208 -15.03 -30.44 27.08
CA ASN A 208 -15.55 -29.09 27.21
C ASN A 208 -15.17 -28.25 25.98
N LYS A 209 -16.14 -27.50 25.45
CA LYS A 209 -15.99 -26.75 24.19
C LYS A 209 -16.18 -25.26 24.38
N ASN A 210 -15.35 -24.46 23.73
CA ASN A 210 -15.51 -23.02 23.63
C ASN A 210 -15.46 -22.55 22.16
N ALA A 211 -16.48 -21.80 21.74
CA ALA A 211 -16.61 -21.22 20.38
C ALA A 211 -16.69 -19.67 20.39
N SER A 212 -16.14 -19.03 21.43
CA SER A 212 -16.22 -17.59 21.64
C SER A 212 -15.23 -16.76 20.81
N CYS A 213 -14.14 -17.34 20.28
CA CYS A 213 -13.23 -16.63 19.39
C CYS A 213 -13.83 -16.57 17.97
N GLN A 214 -14.32 -15.40 17.60
CA GLN A 214 -14.94 -15.13 16.31
C GLN A 214 -14.42 -13.81 15.74
N PHE A 215 -14.10 -13.81 14.46
CA PHE A 215 -13.68 -12.60 13.74
C PHE A 215 -14.20 -12.58 12.32
N GLU A 216 -14.27 -11.39 11.76
CA GLU A 216 -14.81 -11.14 10.43
C GLU A 216 -13.68 -10.84 9.44
N ILE A 217 -13.72 -11.49 8.27
CA ILE A 217 -12.91 -11.17 7.10
C ILE A 217 -13.79 -10.37 6.13
N LYS A 218 -13.44 -9.10 5.92
CA LYS A 218 -14.11 -8.21 4.97
C LYS A 218 -13.21 -7.96 3.77
N LEU A 219 -13.57 -8.56 2.64
CA LEU A 219 -12.89 -8.38 1.36
C LEU A 219 -13.62 -7.32 0.55
N LYS A 220 -13.03 -6.12 0.50
CA LYS A 220 -13.56 -4.97 -0.25
C LYS A 220 -13.09 -5.03 -1.69
N SER A 221 -13.95 -4.66 -2.64
CA SER A 221 -13.54 -4.49 -4.03
C SER A 221 -12.34 -3.53 -4.12
N PRO A 222 -11.36 -3.80 -4.99
CA PRO A 222 -10.25 -2.89 -5.21
C PRO A 222 -10.80 -1.63 -5.85
N THR A 223 -11.04 -0.59 -5.05
CA THR A 223 -11.55 0.68 -5.55
C THR A 223 -10.40 1.42 -6.21
N CYS A 224 -10.52 1.66 -7.51
CA CYS A 224 -9.59 2.53 -8.22
C CYS A 224 -9.64 3.92 -7.60
N VAL A 225 -8.48 4.55 -7.41
CA VAL A 225 -8.45 5.95 -6.97
C VAL A 225 -9.09 6.76 -8.09
N LEU A 226 -10.23 7.38 -7.81
CA LEU A 226 -10.91 8.24 -8.75
C LEU A 226 -10.00 9.45 -9.02
N HIS A 227 -9.58 9.64 -10.29
CA HIS A 227 -8.84 10.84 -10.65
C HIS A 227 -9.68 12.09 -10.33
N LYS A 228 -9.03 13.25 -10.22
CA LYS A 228 -9.74 14.50 -9.95
C LYS A 228 -10.77 14.77 -11.05
N ARG A 229 -11.96 15.20 -10.66
CA ARG A 229 -13.03 15.58 -11.61
C ARG A 229 -12.49 16.67 -12.56
N PRO A 230 -12.91 16.71 -13.84
CA PRO A 230 -12.49 17.75 -14.77
C PRO A 230 -12.73 19.14 -14.16
N LYS A 231 -11.73 20.02 -14.22
CA LYS A 231 -11.92 21.44 -13.87
C LYS A 231 -12.99 22.03 -14.78
N ASN A 232 -13.88 22.85 -14.21
CA ASN A 232 -15.04 23.43 -14.92
C ASN A 232 -16.00 22.37 -15.52
N GLY A 233 -15.99 21.15 -14.97
CA GLY A 233 -16.84 20.05 -15.41
C GLY A 233 -17.37 19.19 -14.26
N ALA A 234 -17.98 18.08 -14.64
CA ALA A 234 -18.53 17.05 -13.76
C ALA A 234 -18.10 15.66 -14.26
N LEU A 235 -18.21 14.66 -13.40
CA LEU A 235 -17.92 13.26 -13.73
C LEU A 235 -19.14 12.43 -13.32
N ALA A 236 -19.81 11.82 -14.30
CA ALA A 236 -20.93 10.91 -14.06
C ALA A 236 -20.39 9.49 -14.03
N CYS A 237 -20.54 8.78 -12.92
CA CYS A 237 -20.01 7.43 -12.73
C CYS A 237 -21.08 6.45 -12.28
N GLN A 238 -21.05 5.23 -12.82
CA GLN A 238 -21.78 4.06 -12.35
C GLN A 238 -20.82 3.03 -11.75
N THR A 239 -21.26 2.28 -10.73
CA THR A 239 -20.40 1.44 -9.87
C THR A 239 -20.74 -0.05 -9.90
N ILE A 240 -21.06 -0.64 -11.06
CA ILE A 240 -21.40 -2.08 -11.14
C ILE A 240 -20.73 -2.70 -12.38
N PRO A 241 -19.75 -3.63 -12.28
CA PRO A 241 -18.96 -4.10 -11.13
C PRO A 241 -17.64 -3.32 -10.90
N SER A 242 -17.38 -2.27 -11.69
CA SER A 242 -16.26 -1.34 -11.53
C SER A 242 -16.68 0.08 -11.91
N TYR A 243 -15.87 1.10 -11.59
CA TYR A 243 -16.17 2.47 -11.99
C TYR A 243 -16.23 2.57 -13.52
N GLN A 244 -17.38 2.99 -14.01
CA GLN A 244 -17.62 3.39 -15.40
C GLN A 244 -18.00 4.86 -15.39
N CYS A 245 -17.10 5.72 -15.85
CA CYS A 245 -17.22 7.16 -15.73
C CYS A 245 -17.19 7.85 -17.09
N GLN A 246 -17.99 8.91 -17.20
CA GLN A 246 -18.03 9.81 -18.33
C GLN A 246 -17.82 11.27 -17.84
N PRO A 247 -16.80 11.98 -18.36
CA PRO A 247 -16.57 13.38 -18.03
C PRO A 247 -17.51 14.29 -18.83
N LEU A 248 -18.04 15.33 -18.18
CA LEU A 248 -18.95 16.33 -18.75
C LEU A 248 -18.44 17.74 -18.43
N CYS A 249 -18.78 18.74 -19.23
CA CYS A 249 -18.43 20.14 -18.98
C CYS A 249 -19.63 20.95 -18.49
N ARG A 250 -19.36 21.99 -17.69
CA ARG A 250 -20.35 22.98 -17.27
C ARG A 250 -20.71 23.88 -18.46
N GLU A 251 -21.92 24.43 -18.47
CA GLU A 251 -22.33 25.47 -19.42
C GLU A 251 -21.29 26.61 -19.52
N GLY A 252 -20.97 27.04 -20.74
CA GLY A 252 -19.92 28.01 -21.05
C GLY A 252 -18.50 27.43 -21.16
N TYR A 253 -18.32 26.12 -20.91
CA TYR A 253 -17.05 25.41 -21.02
C TYR A 253 -17.20 24.17 -21.90
N ASP A 254 -16.11 23.75 -22.52
CA ASP A 254 -16.10 22.54 -23.34
C ASP A 254 -14.69 21.90 -23.40
N PHE A 255 -14.60 20.64 -23.81
CA PHE A 255 -13.33 19.95 -23.94
C PHE A 255 -12.59 20.38 -25.22
N ALA A 256 -11.36 20.89 -25.08
CA ALA A 256 -10.50 21.21 -26.24
C ALA A 256 -10.19 19.98 -27.13
N TYR A 257 -10.32 18.77 -26.57
CA TYR A 257 -10.16 17.50 -27.27
C TYR A 257 -11.32 16.56 -26.95
N LYS A 258 -11.80 15.78 -27.92
CA LYS A 258 -12.82 14.76 -27.67
C LYS A 258 -12.34 13.80 -26.56
N PRO A 259 -12.99 13.78 -25.39
CA PRO A 259 -12.68 12.76 -24.39
C PRO A 259 -13.08 11.40 -24.94
N LYS A 260 -12.49 10.34 -24.38
CA LYS A 260 -12.93 8.98 -24.67
C LYS A 260 -14.34 8.77 -24.16
N TYR A 261 -15.08 7.88 -24.83
CA TYR A 261 -16.51 7.70 -24.59
C TYR A 261 -16.80 7.21 -23.16
N LEU A 262 -16.08 6.17 -22.76
CA LEU A 262 -16.24 5.52 -21.46
C LEU A 262 -14.87 5.25 -20.85
N TYR A 263 -14.67 5.75 -19.64
CA TYR A 263 -13.53 5.41 -18.80
C TYR A 263 -13.99 4.31 -17.85
N TYR A 264 -13.33 3.17 -17.88
CA TYR A 264 -13.67 2.06 -17.01
C TYR A 264 -12.43 1.57 -16.30
N CYS A 265 -12.57 1.22 -15.03
CA CYS A 265 -11.44 0.72 -14.27
C CYS A 265 -11.41 -0.82 -14.23
N VAL A 266 -10.25 -1.39 -14.52
CA VAL A 266 -9.99 -2.84 -14.41
C VAL A 266 -8.66 -3.03 -13.68
N ASN A 267 -8.62 -3.88 -12.65
CA ASN A 267 -7.39 -4.21 -11.92
C ASN A 267 -6.59 -2.97 -11.42
N LYS A 268 -7.28 -1.94 -10.90
CA LYS A 268 -6.70 -0.66 -10.44
C LYS A 268 -6.15 0.25 -11.54
N ILE A 269 -6.30 -0.10 -12.82
CA ILE A 269 -5.85 0.70 -13.96
C ILE A 269 -7.05 1.32 -14.65
N TRP A 270 -7.05 2.65 -14.78
CA TRP A 270 -8.02 3.35 -15.61
C TRP A 270 -7.76 3.05 -17.08
N MET A 271 -8.78 2.54 -17.75
CA MET A 271 -8.79 2.24 -19.18
C MET A 271 -9.91 3.03 -19.87
N TYR A 272 -9.88 3.07 -21.19
CA TYR A 272 -10.94 3.69 -21.99
C TYR A 272 -11.29 2.82 -23.20
N TRP A 273 -12.52 2.99 -23.71
CA TRP A 273 -12.99 2.32 -24.92
C TRP A 273 -12.98 3.28 -26.12
N PRO A 274 -12.45 2.89 -27.30
CA PRO A 274 -11.81 1.62 -27.66
C PRO A 274 -10.34 1.50 -27.17
N PRO A 275 -9.86 0.28 -26.83
CA PRO A 275 -8.55 0.06 -26.22
C PRO A 275 -7.41 0.09 -27.25
N PHE A 276 -6.58 1.14 -27.21
CA PHE A 276 -5.33 1.25 -27.98
C PHE A 276 -4.30 2.00 -27.12
N PRO A 277 -3.00 1.66 -27.27
CA PRO A 277 -2.05 1.09 -26.28
C PRO A 277 -2.11 1.71 -24.87
N PRO A 278 -1.50 1.07 -23.84
CA PRO A 278 -1.73 1.42 -22.43
C PRO A 278 -1.11 2.78 -22.09
N ALA A 279 -1.84 3.85 -22.38
CA ALA A 279 -1.64 5.16 -21.79
C ALA A 279 -2.59 5.28 -20.59
N GLU A 280 -2.08 5.85 -19.51
CA GLU A 280 -2.88 6.18 -18.33
C GLU A 280 -4.10 7.00 -18.76
N ALA A 281 -5.30 6.47 -18.56
CA ALA A 281 -6.55 7.03 -19.08
C ALA A 281 -7.02 8.22 -18.23
N VAL A 282 -6.31 9.33 -18.31
CA VAL A 282 -6.69 10.58 -17.64
C VAL A 282 -7.67 11.35 -18.53
N TRP A 283 -8.84 11.68 -18.00
CA TRP A 283 -9.79 12.54 -18.70
C TRP A 283 -9.32 14.01 -18.74
N PRO A 284 -9.57 14.74 -19.85
CA PRO A 284 -9.15 16.14 -19.98
C PRO A 284 -9.99 17.08 -19.11
N ASP A 285 -9.41 18.24 -18.78
CA ASP A 285 -10.14 19.35 -18.16
C ASP A 285 -10.97 20.12 -19.20
N CYS A 286 -12.04 20.79 -18.75
CA CYS A 286 -12.85 21.67 -19.59
C CYS A 286 -12.23 23.08 -19.62
N ALA A 287 -12.17 23.67 -20.81
CA ALA A 287 -11.68 25.02 -21.01
C ALA A 287 -12.81 25.93 -21.47
N ARG A 288 -12.62 27.24 -21.32
CA ARG A 288 -13.64 28.22 -21.65
C ARG A 288 -14.01 28.17 -23.14
N ARG A 289 -15.31 28.29 -23.41
CA ARG A 289 -15.85 28.40 -24.76
C ARG A 289 -16.02 29.88 -25.16
N GLU A 290 -15.59 30.22 -26.37
CA GLU A 290 -15.76 31.53 -27.01
C GLU A 290 -16.39 31.37 -28.42
N ASP A 291 -16.97 32.44 -28.94
CA ASP A 291 -17.55 32.47 -30.29
C ASP A 291 -16.48 32.89 -31.32
N PRO A 292 -16.52 32.39 -32.57
CA PRO A 292 -15.53 32.74 -33.59
C PRO A 292 -15.62 34.22 -33.97
N THR A 293 -14.46 34.89 -33.99
CA THR A 293 -14.35 36.35 -34.19
C THR A 293 -14.06 36.75 -35.64
N SER A 294 -13.60 35.81 -36.47
CA SER A 294 -13.25 36.05 -37.87
C SER A 294 -13.41 34.78 -38.69
N GLY A 295 -13.22 34.87 -40.00
CA GLY A 295 -13.31 33.74 -40.92
C GLY A 295 -12.03 33.52 -41.70
N THR A 296 -11.58 32.29 -41.86
CA THR A 296 -10.53 31.90 -42.81
C THR A 296 -11.13 31.40 -44.13
N LEU A 297 -10.86 32.10 -45.23
CA LEU A 297 -11.03 31.53 -46.56
C LEU A 297 -9.76 30.76 -46.93
N LYS A 298 -9.94 29.57 -47.51
CA LYS A 298 -8.83 28.76 -48.03
C LYS A 298 -8.89 28.74 -49.54
N MET A 299 -7.77 29.05 -50.17
CA MET A 299 -7.56 28.80 -51.60
C MET A 299 -6.38 27.87 -51.75
N ALA A 300 -6.57 26.78 -52.50
CA ALA A 300 -5.46 25.92 -52.85
C ALA A 300 -5.30 25.70 -54.35
N SER A 301 -4.06 25.65 -54.80
CA SER A 301 -3.68 25.40 -56.18
C SER A 301 -2.58 24.34 -56.23
N THR A 302 -2.56 23.60 -57.34
CA THR A 302 -1.50 22.63 -57.63
C THR A 302 -0.73 22.99 -58.90
N TYR A 303 0.58 23.17 -58.77
CA TYR A 303 1.47 23.50 -59.89
C TYR A 303 2.78 22.72 -59.82
N TYR A 304 3.47 22.70 -60.95
CA TYR A 304 4.81 22.15 -61.07
C TYR A 304 5.89 23.22 -60.82
N PHE A 305 6.92 22.87 -60.05
CA PHE A 305 8.12 23.66 -59.88
C PHE A 305 9.37 22.81 -60.17
N LYS A 306 10.49 23.47 -60.46
CA LYS A 306 11.77 22.82 -60.75
C LYS A 306 12.68 23.00 -59.53
N GLY A 307 13.27 21.91 -59.02
CA GLY A 307 14.19 21.93 -57.87
C GLY A 307 13.68 21.10 -56.68
N ASP A 308 14.41 21.14 -55.56
CA ASP A 308 14.00 20.53 -54.29
C ASP A 308 13.15 21.53 -53.49
N CYS A 309 12.01 21.09 -52.97
CA CYS A 309 11.10 21.92 -52.17
C CYS A 309 11.72 22.38 -50.85
N ASN A 310 12.66 21.61 -50.30
CA ASN A 310 13.30 21.95 -49.02
C ASN A 310 14.43 22.98 -49.19
N ASP A 311 14.77 23.34 -50.43
CA ASP A 311 15.76 24.36 -50.72
C ASP A 311 15.19 25.76 -50.47
N LYS A 312 15.95 26.60 -49.76
CA LYS A 312 15.51 27.95 -49.37
C LYS A 312 15.28 28.86 -50.56
N GLU A 313 16.08 28.73 -51.63
CA GLU A 313 15.94 29.54 -52.85
C GLU A 313 14.67 29.16 -53.62
N VAL A 314 14.40 27.86 -53.73
CA VAL A 314 13.17 27.34 -54.34
C VAL A 314 11.96 27.80 -53.52
N GLN A 315 12.02 27.70 -52.19
CA GLN A 315 10.95 28.20 -51.32
C GLN A 315 10.71 29.71 -51.49
N ALA A 316 11.76 30.52 -51.61
CA ALA A 316 11.63 31.96 -51.85
C ALA A 316 10.93 32.26 -53.19
N GLU A 317 11.33 31.58 -54.27
CA GLU A 317 10.71 31.71 -55.59
C GLU A 317 9.22 31.33 -55.56
N LEU A 318 8.87 30.27 -54.83
CA LEU A 318 7.48 29.83 -54.67
C LEU A 318 6.64 30.86 -53.91
N LYS A 319 7.17 31.47 -52.85
CA LYS A 319 6.49 32.55 -52.11
C LYS A 319 6.24 33.77 -52.99
N GLU A 320 7.23 34.18 -53.78
CA GLU A 320 7.09 35.33 -54.71
C GLU A 320 6.06 35.09 -55.81
N ARG A 321 6.08 33.89 -56.42
CA ARG A 321 5.09 33.53 -57.46
C ARG A 321 3.67 33.51 -56.88
N TYR A 322 3.51 33.03 -55.65
CA TYR A 322 2.22 33.05 -54.97
C TYR A 322 1.72 34.47 -54.71
N MET A 323 2.60 35.36 -54.22
CA MET A 323 2.26 36.77 -54.00
C MET A 323 1.78 37.46 -55.27
N LYS A 324 2.40 37.18 -56.43
CA LYS A 324 1.97 37.76 -57.71
C LYS A 324 0.54 37.36 -58.08
N VAL A 325 0.15 36.11 -57.82
CA VAL A 325 -1.22 35.65 -58.09
C VAL A 325 -2.21 36.39 -57.20
N VAL A 326 -1.96 36.41 -55.90
CA VAL A 326 -2.90 36.95 -54.90
C VAL A 326 -2.98 38.49 -54.94
N SER A 327 -1.95 39.17 -55.42
CA SER A 327 -1.93 40.64 -55.56
C SER A 327 -2.38 41.16 -56.93
N ASP A 328 -2.66 40.28 -57.91
CA ASP A 328 -3.03 40.68 -59.26
C ASP A 328 -4.46 41.28 -59.32
N PRO A 329 -4.60 42.57 -59.68
CA PRO A 329 -5.89 43.25 -59.78
C PRO A 329 -6.79 42.70 -60.90
N MET A 330 -6.22 42.02 -61.89
CA MET A 330 -6.93 41.49 -63.06
C MET A 330 -7.58 40.13 -62.75
N ALA A 331 -6.96 39.34 -61.85
CA ALA A 331 -7.52 38.08 -61.35
C ALA A 331 -8.36 38.27 -60.07
N PHE A 332 -8.11 39.33 -59.30
CA PHE A 332 -8.79 39.66 -58.05
C PHE A 332 -9.18 41.15 -58.01
N PRO A 333 -10.38 41.54 -58.49
CA PRO A 333 -10.76 42.95 -58.67
C PRO A 333 -10.80 43.78 -57.38
N LEU A 334 -11.11 43.15 -56.24
CA LEU A 334 -10.83 43.67 -54.91
C LEU A 334 -9.43 43.18 -54.53
N SER A 335 -8.39 43.94 -54.89
CA SER A 335 -7.00 43.49 -54.74
C SER A 335 -6.77 42.97 -53.31
N PHE A 336 -6.55 41.66 -53.18
CA PHE A 336 -6.66 40.93 -51.92
C PHE A 336 -5.69 41.44 -50.85
N CYS A 337 -4.45 41.77 -51.25
CA CYS A 337 -3.46 42.39 -50.37
C CYS A 337 -3.69 43.90 -50.10
N LYS A 338 -4.66 44.55 -50.75
CA LYS A 338 -4.95 45.98 -50.58
C LYS A 338 -5.69 46.27 -49.28
N PHE A 339 -6.47 45.30 -48.79
CA PHE A 339 -7.26 45.42 -47.56
C PHE A 339 -6.69 44.61 -46.38
N ASN A 340 -5.73 43.71 -46.62
CA ASN A 340 -5.15 42.85 -45.59
C ASN A 340 -3.69 43.20 -45.29
N LYS A 341 -3.41 43.71 -44.08
CA LYS A 341 -2.07 44.11 -43.63
C LYS A 341 -1.11 42.93 -43.42
N ASP A 342 -1.65 41.70 -43.38
CA ASP A 342 -0.88 40.47 -43.17
C ASP A 342 -0.42 39.82 -44.48
N CYS A 343 -0.70 40.44 -45.64
CA CYS A 343 -0.28 39.99 -46.97
C CYS A 343 1.20 40.31 -47.24
N LYS A 344 2.12 39.69 -46.48
CA LYS A 344 3.58 39.82 -46.64
C LYS A 344 4.20 38.49 -47.07
N LEU A 345 5.30 38.54 -47.84
CA LEU A 345 6.09 37.36 -48.23
C LEU A 345 6.49 36.49 -47.03
N GLU A 346 6.71 37.13 -45.89
CA GLU A 346 7.10 36.54 -44.60
C GLU A 346 6.03 35.60 -44.03
N ASN A 347 4.76 35.90 -44.28
CA ASN A 347 3.60 35.22 -43.70
C ASN A 347 3.13 34.01 -44.53
N ILE A 348 3.75 33.76 -45.69
CA ILE A 348 3.44 32.62 -46.55
C ILE A 348 4.24 31.40 -46.09
N GLN A 349 3.53 30.33 -45.71
CA GLN A 349 4.12 29.04 -45.36
C GLN A 349 4.05 28.06 -46.54
N ILE A 350 5.14 27.32 -46.76
CA ILE A 350 5.26 26.30 -47.82
C ILE A 350 5.31 24.94 -47.15
N PHE A 351 4.36 24.07 -47.49
CA PHE A 351 4.30 22.69 -47.00
C PHE A 351 4.82 21.73 -48.07
N CYS A 352 6.01 21.18 -47.86
CA CYS A 352 6.62 20.21 -48.78
C CYS A 352 6.13 18.78 -48.48
N GLY A 353 5.62 18.08 -49.49
CA GLY A 353 5.19 16.67 -49.36
C GLY A 353 6.36 15.68 -49.23
N ALA A 354 6.11 14.52 -48.61
CA ALA A 354 7.11 13.46 -48.47
C ALA A 354 7.45 12.81 -49.83
N VAL A 355 8.75 12.72 -50.14
CA VAL A 355 9.23 12.12 -51.40
C VAL A 355 9.38 10.61 -51.23
N ASP A 356 8.46 9.85 -51.81
CA ASP A 356 8.42 8.39 -51.69
C ASP A 356 9.70 7.70 -52.21
N ALA A 357 10.29 6.81 -51.39
CA ALA A 357 11.60 6.19 -51.67
C ALA A 357 11.60 5.28 -52.92
N SER A 358 10.44 4.76 -53.32
CA SER A 358 10.23 3.93 -54.51
C SER A 358 10.49 4.69 -55.83
N ARG A 359 10.47 6.04 -55.82
CA ARG A 359 10.75 6.88 -57.00
C ARG A 359 12.23 7.21 -57.21
N ARG A 360 13.15 6.85 -56.29
CA ARG A 360 14.59 7.11 -56.44
C ARG A 360 15.24 6.36 -57.62
N ARG A 361 14.68 5.24 -58.11
CA ARG A 361 15.27 4.43 -59.20
C ARG A 361 14.97 4.92 -60.63
N ARG A 362 14.08 5.90 -60.84
CA ARG A 362 13.87 6.55 -62.16
C ARG A 362 14.65 7.86 -62.34
N ARG A 363 15.77 8.03 -61.63
CA ARG A 363 16.56 9.30 -61.50
C ARG A 363 17.47 9.67 -62.69
N ARG A 364 17.22 9.19 -63.91
CA ARG A 364 17.96 9.65 -65.11
C ARG A 364 17.04 9.76 -66.32
N ARG A 365 16.22 10.83 -66.37
CA ARG A 365 15.80 11.55 -67.59
C ARG A 365 14.76 12.63 -67.24
N ARG A 366 15.10 13.88 -67.61
CA ARG A 366 14.25 15.07 -67.83
C ARG A 366 13.38 15.56 -66.65
N SER A 367 13.62 16.84 -66.31
CA SER A 367 12.76 17.76 -65.52
C SER A 367 11.74 17.12 -64.59
N LEU A 368 12.09 17.02 -63.31
CA LEU A 368 11.17 16.66 -62.24
C LEU A 368 10.06 17.71 -62.13
N GLU A 369 8.89 17.38 -62.65
CA GLU A 369 7.63 18.07 -62.41
C GLU A 369 6.98 17.43 -61.18
N MET A 370 7.03 18.11 -60.02
CA MET A 370 6.40 17.65 -58.78
C MET A 370 5.12 18.43 -58.51
N GLU A 371 4.06 17.74 -58.10
CA GLU A 371 2.78 18.33 -57.72
C GLU A 371 2.91 18.99 -56.35
N PHE A 372 2.72 20.32 -56.30
CA PHE A 372 2.80 21.11 -55.08
C PHE A 372 1.40 21.55 -54.61
N HIS A 373 1.17 21.77 -53.31
CA HIS A 373 -0.09 22.32 -52.77
C HIS A 373 0.19 23.61 -51.99
N ILE A 374 -0.21 24.76 -52.51
CA ILE A 374 -0.25 25.99 -51.69
C ILE A 374 -1.61 26.05 -51.00
N GLN A 375 -1.63 26.27 -49.70
CA GLN A 375 -2.80 26.71 -48.95
C GLN A 375 -2.48 28.09 -48.36
N ALA A 376 -3.35 29.08 -48.59
CA ALA A 376 -3.34 30.29 -47.78
C ALA A 376 -4.68 30.43 -47.06
N ASP A 377 -4.57 30.86 -45.81
CA ASP A 377 -5.69 31.12 -44.93
C ASP A 377 -5.85 32.62 -44.77
N PHE A 378 -7.07 33.10 -45.02
CA PHE A 378 -7.33 34.53 -45.10
C PHE A 378 -8.31 34.96 -44.03
N THR A 379 -7.87 35.71 -43.03
CA THR A 379 -8.71 36.21 -41.95
C THR A 379 -9.58 37.39 -42.41
N VAL A 380 -10.89 37.14 -42.51
CA VAL A 380 -11.91 38.16 -42.75
C VAL A 380 -12.43 38.61 -41.39
N LYS A 381 -12.17 39.87 -41.04
CA LYS A 381 -12.80 40.52 -39.89
C LYS A 381 -14.12 41.16 -40.35
N PRO A 382 -15.24 40.98 -39.64
CA PRO A 382 -16.50 41.61 -40.00
C PRO A 382 -16.40 43.14 -39.97
N SER A 383 -17.31 43.78 -40.70
CA SER A 383 -17.47 45.24 -40.74
C SER A 383 -17.80 45.86 -39.37
N ASN A 384 -18.43 45.08 -38.48
CA ASN A 384 -18.75 45.41 -37.08
C ASN A 384 -18.21 44.34 -36.11
N ALA A 385 -17.97 44.69 -34.85
CA ALA A 385 -17.56 43.74 -33.81
C ALA A 385 -18.66 42.67 -33.57
N VAL A 386 -18.27 41.39 -33.54
CA VAL A 386 -19.20 40.27 -33.28
C VAL A 386 -19.51 40.24 -31.78
N ALA A 387 -20.67 40.74 -31.38
CA ALA A 387 -21.09 40.79 -29.97
C ALA A 387 -22.29 39.89 -29.66
N SER A 388 -22.99 39.36 -30.68
CA SER A 388 -24.17 38.52 -30.51
C SER A 388 -24.22 37.31 -31.47
N GLN A 389 -25.04 36.31 -31.12
CA GLN A 389 -25.33 35.14 -31.97
C GLN A 389 -25.87 35.54 -33.36
N GLN A 390 -26.60 36.66 -33.44
CA GLN A 390 -27.12 37.19 -34.70
C GLN A 390 -26.00 37.77 -35.57
N ASP A 391 -25.04 38.47 -34.96
CA ASP A 391 -23.84 38.98 -35.65
C ASP A 391 -22.97 37.84 -36.20
N PHE A 392 -22.91 36.71 -35.48
CA PHE A 392 -22.24 35.50 -35.96
C PHE A 392 -22.95 34.85 -37.17
N GLN A 393 -24.29 34.82 -37.20
CA GLN A 393 -25.02 34.36 -38.38
C GLN A 393 -24.84 35.32 -39.58
N ASN A 394 -24.76 36.61 -39.31
CA ASN A 394 -24.47 37.62 -40.33
C ASN A 394 -23.05 37.41 -40.89
N LEU A 395 -22.03 37.23 -40.03
CA LEU A 395 -20.67 36.86 -40.44
C LEU A 395 -20.64 35.58 -41.29
N LYS A 396 -21.35 34.52 -40.86
CA LYS A 396 -21.45 33.26 -41.60
C LYS A 396 -22.08 33.45 -42.99
N SER A 397 -23.08 34.33 -43.11
CA SER A 397 -23.73 34.62 -44.38
C SER A 397 -22.91 35.52 -45.30
N GLU A 398 -22.23 36.55 -44.77
CA GLU A 398 -21.28 37.38 -45.51
C GLU A 398 -20.10 36.56 -46.04
N MET A 399 -19.49 35.71 -45.19
CA MET A 399 -18.42 34.81 -45.59
C MET A 399 -18.85 33.88 -46.72
N LYS A 400 -20.05 33.30 -46.64
CA LYS A 400 -20.56 32.32 -47.62
C LYS A 400 -20.99 32.94 -48.94
N ASN A 401 -21.69 34.07 -48.89
CA ASN A 401 -22.37 34.62 -50.07
C ASN A 401 -21.54 35.71 -50.76
N VAL A 402 -20.87 36.58 -49.99
CA VAL A 402 -20.08 37.69 -50.53
C VAL A 402 -18.68 37.21 -50.84
N TYR A 403 -17.89 36.87 -49.82
CA TYR A 403 -16.48 36.55 -50.02
C TYR A 403 -16.25 35.22 -50.76
N TYR A 404 -16.88 34.13 -50.34
CA TYR A 404 -16.71 32.82 -51.00
C TYR A 404 -17.34 32.79 -52.40
N GLY A 405 -18.51 33.41 -52.58
CA GLY A 405 -19.20 33.49 -53.87
C GLY A 405 -18.39 34.25 -54.91
N GLU A 406 -17.95 35.48 -54.58
CA GLU A 406 -17.13 36.31 -55.47
C GLU A 406 -15.80 35.64 -55.80
N MET A 407 -15.10 35.12 -54.79
CA MET A 407 -13.79 34.50 -54.97
C MET A 407 -13.87 33.24 -55.84
N LYS A 408 -14.89 32.40 -55.63
CA LYS A 408 -15.13 31.21 -56.46
C LYS A 408 -15.44 31.59 -57.91
N ASN A 409 -16.23 32.63 -58.14
CA ASN A 409 -16.56 33.10 -59.49
C ASN A 409 -15.33 33.67 -60.20
N ASN A 410 -14.54 34.51 -59.52
CA ASN A 410 -13.33 35.11 -60.08
C ASN A 410 -12.28 34.04 -60.45
N VAL A 411 -12.04 33.07 -59.56
CA VAL A 411 -11.07 31.98 -59.82
C VAL A 411 -11.48 31.10 -61.01
N ASN A 412 -12.78 30.85 -61.20
CA ASN A 412 -13.28 30.05 -62.32
C ASN A 412 -13.22 30.80 -63.66
N ASN A 413 -13.19 32.14 -63.64
CA ASN A 413 -13.22 32.97 -64.85
C ASN A 413 -11.82 33.34 -65.39
N VAL A 414 -10.74 33.09 -64.63
CA VAL A 414 -9.35 33.40 -65.03
C VAL A 414 -8.77 32.30 -65.95
N ASN A 415 -8.10 32.70 -67.04
CA ASN A 415 -7.40 31.76 -67.91
C ASN A 415 -5.96 31.53 -67.43
N TRP A 416 -5.83 30.62 -66.45
CA TRP A 416 -4.60 30.38 -65.73
C TRP A 416 -3.39 29.94 -66.57
N LYS A 417 -3.61 29.32 -67.74
CA LYS A 417 -2.52 28.87 -68.63
C LYS A 417 -1.89 30.04 -69.40
N ASN A 418 -2.70 31.00 -69.82
CA ASN A 418 -2.28 32.05 -70.75
C ASN A 418 -1.93 33.37 -70.04
N GLU A 419 -2.67 33.74 -68.99
CA GLU A 419 -2.52 35.04 -68.33
C GLU A 419 -1.45 35.01 -67.23
N MET A 420 -1.39 33.94 -66.44
CA MET A 420 -0.49 33.82 -65.28
C MET A 420 0.78 32.99 -65.56
N LYS A 421 0.89 32.38 -66.77
CA LYS A 421 2.00 31.50 -67.19
C LYS A 421 2.33 30.40 -66.16
N MET A 422 1.33 29.87 -65.46
CA MET A 422 1.52 28.81 -64.47
C MET A 422 1.25 27.43 -65.07
N ASN A 423 2.19 26.49 -64.91
CA ASN A 423 2.00 25.08 -65.25
C ASN A 423 1.17 24.37 -64.16
N LEU A 424 -0.12 24.70 -64.09
CA LEU A 424 -1.05 24.13 -63.12
C LEU A 424 -1.48 22.71 -63.52
N VAL A 425 -1.55 21.82 -62.52
CA VAL A 425 -2.10 20.47 -62.65
C VAL A 425 -3.63 20.52 -62.61
N LYS A 426 -4.18 21.38 -61.74
CA LYS A 426 -5.62 21.64 -61.58
C LYS A 426 -5.86 23.14 -61.38
N PRO A 427 -7.00 23.69 -61.83
CA PRO A 427 -7.37 25.07 -61.51
C PRO A 427 -7.47 25.25 -59.99
N PRO A 428 -7.21 26.47 -59.47
CA PRO A 428 -7.28 26.72 -58.04
C PRO A 428 -8.70 26.43 -57.52
N LYS A 429 -8.77 25.77 -56.37
CA LYS A 429 -10.04 25.49 -55.70
C LYS A 429 -10.16 26.40 -54.48
N VAL A 430 -11.22 27.18 -54.45
CA VAL A 430 -11.65 27.91 -53.25
C VAL A 430 -12.46 26.95 -52.39
N PHE A 431 -12.09 26.81 -51.13
CA PHE A 431 -12.82 26.00 -50.16
C PHE A 431 -13.82 26.86 -49.41
N ALA A 432 -14.83 26.20 -48.85
CA ALA A 432 -15.80 26.86 -48.00
C ALA A 432 -15.09 27.62 -46.87
N PRO A 433 -15.56 28.82 -46.52
CA PRO A 433 -14.93 29.64 -45.51
C PRO A 433 -15.14 28.99 -44.14
N GLU A 434 -14.06 28.85 -43.36
CA GLU A 434 -14.06 28.25 -42.03
C GLU A 434 -13.96 29.34 -40.96
N PRO A 435 -14.77 29.33 -39.91
CA PRO A 435 -14.63 30.29 -38.82
C PRO A 435 -13.25 30.16 -38.15
N TYR A 436 -12.56 31.29 -37.98
CA TYR A 436 -11.25 31.39 -37.36
C TYR A 436 -11.38 31.91 -35.93
N CYS A 437 -10.76 31.16 -35.04
CA CYS A 437 -10.67 31.50 -33.65
C CYS A 437 -9.43 32.40 -33.47
N SER A 438 -9.62 33.72 -33.43
CA SER A 438 -8.62 34.66 -32.90
C SER A 438 -9.19 35.25 -31.62
N GLY A 439 -8.92 34.63 -30.48
CA GLY A 439 -9.35 35.18 -29.19
C GLY A 439 -8.57 36.45 -28.87
N GLU A 440 -9.24 37.48 -28.36
CA GLU A 440 -8.57 38.63 -27.71
C GLU A 440 -7.75 38.18 -26.48
N ARG A 441 -8.07 37.00 -25.93
CA ARG A 441 -7.36 36.34 -24.82
C ARG A 441 -6.36 35.27 -25.25
N GLY A 442 -6.15 35.11 -26.54
CA GLY A 442 -5.20 34.15 -27.09
C GLY A 442 -5.85 32.86 -27.57
N ALA A 443 -5.06 31.80 -27.52
CA ALA A 443 -4.98 30.76 -28.51
C ALA A 443 -6.03 29.64 -28.35
N VAL A 444 -6.69 29.30 -29.45
CA VAL A 444 -8.02 28.66 -29.45
C VAL A 444 -8.11 27.58 -30.53
N VAL A 445 -8.70 26.44 -30.18
CA VAL A 445 -9.00 25.35 -31.12
C VAL A 445 -10.47 25.38 -31.52
N GLY A 446 -10.74 25.07 -32.78
CA GLY A 446 -12.10 25.06 -33.32
C GLY A 446 -12.82 23.72 -33.11
N ARG A 447 -14.11 23.77 -32.76
CA ARG A 447 -14.98 22.58 -32.61
C ARG A 447 -16.36 22.81 -33.24
N CYS A 448 -16.96 21.76 -33.81
CA CYS A 448 -18.36 21.80 -34.28
C CYS A 448 -19.33 21.53 -33.12
N ASP A 449 -20.53 22.08 -33.16
CA ASP A 449 -21.60 21.82 -32.20
C ASP A 449 -22.96 21.88 -32.90
N ASN A 450 -23.36 20.77 -33.50
CA ASN A 450 -24.59 20.74 -34.29
C ASN A 450 -25.82 20.56 -33.40
N ILE A 451 -26.28 21.69 -32.84
CA ILE A 451 -27.68 21.95 -32.53
C ILE A 451 -28.21 21.12 -31.34
N LYS A 452 -29.23 21.66 -30.65
CA LYS A 452 -30.24 20.91 -29.89
C LYS A 452 -30.33 19.46 -30.38
N HIS A 453 -29.98 18.49 -29.54
CA HIS A 453 -30.12 17.06 -29.85
C HIS A 453 -31.57 16.74 -30.24
N ASN A 454 -31.88 16.88 -31.53
CA ASN A 454 -32.69 15.97 -32.30
C ASN A 454 -31.83 15.56 -33.52
N CYS A 455 -30.85 14.64 -33.45
CA CYS A 455 -30.67 13.51 -32.52
C CYS A 455 -32.03 12.89 -32.17
N ASP A 456 -32.72 12.34 -33.16
CA ASP A 456 -34.11 11.88 -33.05
C ASP A 456 -34.41 11.24 -31.69
N SER A 457 -35.19 11.94 -30.86
CA SER A 457 -35.52 11.59 -29.47
C SER A 457 -36.38 10.32 -29.32
N SER A 458 -36.78 9.71 -30.43
CA SER A 458 -37.74 8.61 -30.44
C SER A 458 -37.12 7.20 -30.35
N ILE A 459 -35.79 7.06 -30.38
CA ILE A 459 -35.13 5.74 -30.37
C ILE A 459 -34.02 5.69 -29.31
N PHE A 460 -34.22 4.84 -28.29
CA PHE A 460 -33.18 4.46 -27.33
C PHE A 460 -32.41 3.23 -27.82
N PRO A 461 -31.07 3.21 -27.69
CA PRO A 461 -30.21 4.21 -27.03
C PRO A 461 -29.76 5.33 -27.99
N VAL A 462 -29.83 6.59 -27.53
CA VAL A 462 -29.33 7.75 -28.29
C VAL A 462 -27.80 7.67 -28.42
N ASP A 463 -27.31 7.77 -29.66
CA ASP A 463 -25.94 7.50 -30.06
C ASP A 463 -24.92 8.46 -29.40
N PRO A 464 -23.87 7.95 -28.72
CA PRO A 464 -22.76 8.79 -28.29
C PRO A 464 -22.02 9.47 -29.45
N ALA A 465 -22.35 9.18 -30.71
CA ALA A 465 -21.88 9.86 -31.91
C ALA A 465 -22.59 11.18 -32.28
N CYS A 466 -23.51 11.73 -31.47
CA CYS A 466 -23.77 13.19 -31.55
C CYS A 466 -22.55 14.03 -31.05
N LEU A 467 -21.41 13.39 -30.72
CA LEU A 467 -20.09 13.97 -30.41
C LEU A 467 -19.28 14.33 -31.68
N CYS A 468 -19.24 15.61 -32.08
CA CYS A 468 -18.35 16.05 -33.17
C CYS A 468 -16.85 15.90 -32.82
N ASN A 469 -16.12 15.12 -33.64
CA ASN A 469 -14.68 15.26 -33.93
C ASN A 469 -14.38 14.52 -35.25
N TYR A 470 -14.15 15.26 -36.33
CA TYR A 470 -13.40 14.76 -37.48
C TYR A 470 -12.36 15.82 -37.79
N ASP A 471 -11.14 15.41 -38.11
CA ASP A 471 -9.98 16.24 -38.48
C ASP A 471 -10.22 17.15 -39.73
N ILE A 472 -11.48 17.43 -40.11
CA ILE A 472 -11.93 18.30 -41.21
C ILE A 472 -13.33 18.94 -40.90
N GLY A 473 -13.71 19.13 -39.62
CA GLY A 473 -15.02 19.67 -39.24
C GLY A 473 -15.14 21.21 -39.35
N ASN A 474 -16.33 21.71 -39.67
CA ASN A 474 -16.63 23.15 -39.66
C ASN A 474 -16.52 23.72 -38.23
N ILE A 475 -15.64 24.69 -38.01
CA ILE A 475 -15.47 25.36 -36.71
C ILE A 475 -16.75 26.14 -36.38
N GLU A 476 -17.47 25.79 -35.31
CA GLU A 476 -18.68 26.52 -34.90
C GLU A 476 -18.46 27.30 -33.61
N LYS A 477 -17.58 26.80 -32.73
CA LYS A 477 -17.18 27.42 -31.46
C LYS A 477 -15.67 27.29 -31.24
N CYS A 478 -15.13 28.22 -30.48
CA CYS A 478 -13.73 28.28 -30.10
C CYS A 478 -13.56 27.83 -28.65
N ILE A 479 -12.52 27.05 -28.38
CA ILE A 479 -12.18 26.59 -27.02
C ILE A 479 -10.75 27.02 -26.72
N GLU A 480 -10.57 27.74 -25.62
CA GLU A 480 -9.23 28.16 -25.16
C GLU A 480 -8.38 26.92 -24.87
N CYS A 481 -7.07 26.98 -25.13
CA CYS A 481 -6.20 25.88 -24.73
C CYS A 481 -6.21 25.70 -23.20
N PRO A 482 -6.47 24.47 -22.69
CA PRO A 482 -6.53 24.23 -21.26
C PRO A 482 -5.14 24.39 -20.63
N ILE A 483 -5.12 24.61 -19.31
CA ILE A 483 -3.88 24.65 -18.52
C ILE A 483 -3.02 23.41 -18.75
N GLY A 484 -1.70 23.58 -18.69
CA GLY A 484 -0.69 22.58 -19.05
C GLY A 484 -0.49 22.41 -20.55
N LYS A 485 -1.24 23.13 -21.39
CA LYS A 485 -1.08 23.15 -22.85
C LYS A 485 -0.91 24.57 -23.38
N TYR A 486 -0.33 24.65 -24.58
CA TYR A 486 -0.22 25.88 -25.35
C TYR A 486 -0.63 25.62 -26.80
N TYR A 487 -1.12 26.64 -27.48
CA TYR A 487 -1.48 26.50 -28.89
C TYR A 487 -0.28 26.63 -29.81
N ASP A 488 -0.12 25.65 -30.69
CA ASP A 488 0.83 25.73 -31.80
C ASP A 488 0.10 26.21 -33.06
N ALA A 489 0.50 27.37 -33.57
CA ALA A 489 -0.08 27.99 -34.77
C ALA A 489 0.16 27.18 -36.06
N SER A 490 1.22 26.36 -36.09
CA SER A 490 1.56 25.53 -37.26
C SER A 490 0.65 24.32 -37.36
N ASP A 491 0.40 23.66 -36.22
CA ASP A 491 -0.43 22.46 -36.14
C ASP A 491 -1.91 22.76 -35.81
N ARG A 492 -2.24 24.03 -35.50
CA ARG A 492 -3.56 24.51 -35.07
C ARG A 492 -4.17 23.69 -33.94
N LYS A 493 -3.32 23.19 -33.04
CA LYS A 493 -3.69 22.28 -31.94
C LYS A 493 -2.98 22.72 -30.66
N CYS A 494 -3.64 22.57 -29.51
CA CYS A 494 -2.98 22.71 -28.20
C CYS A 494 -2.00 21.56 -27.92
N LYS A 495 -0.70 21.86 -27.93
CA LYS A 495 0.34 20.92 -27.53
C LYS A 495 0.55 20.96 -26.02
N LEU A 496 0.93 19.82 -25.45
CA LEU A 496 1.34 19.77 -24.05
C LEU A 496 2.60 20.60 -23.84
N CYS A 497 2.69 21.26 -22.69
CA CYS A 497 3.94 21.87 -22.26
C CYS A 497 5.04 20.81 -22.19
N SER A 498 6.24 21.16 -22.65
CA SER A 498 7.39 20.26 -22.55
C SER A 498 7.88 20.19 -21.10
N ASP A 499 8.54 19.09 -20.76
CA ASP A 499 9.32 18.90 -19.55
C ASP A 499 10.10 20.17 -19.14
N GLY A 500 10.02 20.55 -17.85
CA GLY A 500 10.64 21.75 -17.30
C GLY A 500 9.86 23.05 -17.54
N THR A 501 8.68 22.97 -18.17
CA THR A 501 7.76 24.08 -18.36
C THR A 501 6.37 23.77 -17.81
N TYR A 502 5.58 24.80 -17.55
CA TYR A 502 4.21 24.71 -17.07
C TYR A 502 3.34 25.82 -17.65
N GLN A 503 2.02 25.63 -17.62
CA GLN A 503 1.07 26.67 -17.99
C GLN A 503 -0.15 26.64 -17.08
N ASP A 504 -0.32 27.66 -16.26
CA ASP A 504 -1.37 27.82 -15.26
C ASP A 504 -2.56 28.68 -15.74
N VAL A 505 -2.43 29.32 -16.90
CA VAL A 505 -3.46 30.19 -17.50
C VAL A 505 -3.98 29.56 -18.81
N GLU A 506 -5.28 29.63 -19.05
CA GLU A 506 -5.92 29.16 -20.29
C GLU A 506 -5.57 30.08 -21.48
N GLY A 507 -5.67 29.54 -22.71
CA GLY A 507 -5.55 30.34 -23.94
C GLY A 507 -4.14 30.83 -24.29
N GLN A 508 -3.09 30.19 -23.79
CA GLN A 508 -1.72 30.69 -23.99
C GLN A 508 -1.05 30.14 -25.26
N PHE A 509 -0.15 30.94 -25.86
CA PHE A 509 0.65 30.58 -27.04
C PHE A 509 2.01 29.93 -26.70
N GLY A 510 2.32 29.81 -25.40
CA GLY A 510 3.56 29.17 -24.94
C GLY A 510 3.47 28.78 -23.47
N CYS A 511 4.47 28.05 -22.99
CA CYS A 511 4.57 27.62 -21.59
C CYS A 511 5.61 28.44 -20.82
N LYS A 512 5.37 28.64 -19.51
CA LYS A 512 6.27 29.30 -18.57
C LYS A 512 7.36 28.30 -18.13
N LYS A 513 8.60 28.77 -17.92
CA LYS A 513 9.68 27.91 -17.42
C LYS A 513 9.61 27.76 -15.90
N CYS A 514 9.91 26.58 -15.37
CA CYS A 514 10.10 26.39 -13.93
C CYS A 514 11.31 27.21 -13.42
N GLN A 515 11.27 27.58 -12.14
CA GLN A 515 12.39 28.26 -11.48
C GLN A 515 13.64 27.35 -11.40
N PRO A 516 14.86 27.92 -11.31
CA PRO A 516 16.08 27.11 -11.14
C PRO A 516 15.99 26.17 -9.94
N GLY A 517 16.31 24.90 -10.16
CA GLY A 517 16.21 23.85 -9.13
C GLY A 517 14.86 23.13 -9.05
N PHE A 518 13.87 23.52 -9.88
CA PHE A 518 12.58 22.84 -9.99
C PHE A 518 12.31 22.37 -11.43
N HIS A 519 11.53 21.30 -11.56
CA HIS A 519 11.22 20.70 -12.86
C HIS A 519 9.85 19.99 -12.85
N THR A 520 9.17 19.97 -13.99
CA THR A 520 7.91 19.23 -14.25
C THR A 520 8.20 17.98 -15.09
N LEU A 521 7.48 16.89 -14.86
CA LEU A 521 7.65 15.66 -15.65
C LEU A 521 6.28 15.06 -15.98
N GLY A 522 6.08 14.68 -17.25
CA GLY A 522 4.93 13.90 -17.67
C GLY A 522 3.71 14.73 -18.07
N ASN A 523 2.59 14.56 -17.34
CA ASN A 523 1.31 15.27 -17.56
C ASN A 523 1.02 16.29 -16.43
N ASP A 524 2.00 16.57 -15.59
CA ASP A 524 1.84 17.37 -14.39
C ASP A 524 1.93 18.88 -14.68
N GLU A 525 2.10 19.35 -15.91
CA GLU A 525 2.53 20.73 -16.30
C GLU A 525 1.47 21.84 -16.10
N LYS A 526 0.42 21.57 -15.33
CA LYS A 526 -0.77 22.44 -15.18
C LYS A 526 -0.58 23.65 -14.27
N ASN A 527 0.39 23.66 -13.37
CA ASN A 527 0.55 24.75 -12.40
C ASN A 527 2.02 24.90 -11.97
N PHE A 528 2.37 26.04 -11.36
CA PHE A 528 3.69 26.25 -10.77
C PHE A 528 3.99 25.21 -9.67
N THR A 529 2.99 24.80 -8.89
CA THR A 529 3.14 23.73 -7.87
C THR A 529 3.55 22.38 -8.46
N SER A 530 3.42 22.21 -9.77
CA SER A 530 3.87 21.02 -10.46
C SER A 530 5.36 21.01 -10.75
N CYS A 531 6.01 22.18 -10.70
CA CYS A 531 7.46 22.26 -10.66
C CYS A 531 7.91 21.67 -9.31
N LYS A 532 8.39 20.43 -9.34
CA LYS A 532 8.89 19.70 -8.17
C LYS A 532 10.39 19.96 -8.03
N GLU A 533 10.88 20.05 -6.79
CA GLU A 533 12.30 20.27 -6.53
C GLU A 533 13.13 19.11 -7.09
N ILE A 534 14.22 19.42 -7.79
CA ILE A 534 15.17 18.41 -8.28
C ILE A 534 15.94 17.87 -7.08
N CYS A 535 16.04 16.54 -6.95
CA CYS A 535 16.77 15.95 -5.85
C CYS A 535 18.25 16.35 -5.91
N LYS A 536 18.69 17.03 -4.84
CA LYS A 536 20.07 17.46 -4.63
C LYS A 536 20.95 16.24 -4.31
N PRO A 537 22.29 16.36 -4.48
CA PRO A 537 23.22 15.34 -4.04
C PRO A 537 22.96 14.91 -2.59
N GLY A 538 23.07 13.61 -2.33
CA GLY A 538 22.71 12.97 -1.06
C GLY A 538 21.24 12.60 -0.91
N TYR A 539 20.37 13.00 -1.84
CA TYR A 539 18.94 12.68 -1.82
C TYR A 539 18.50 12.02 -3.14
N PHE A 540 17.49 11.17 -3.08
CA PHE A 540 16.95 10.46 -4.24
C PHE A 540 15.42 10.34 -4.18
N SER A 541 14.80 10.13 -5.33
CA SER A 541 13.41 9.70 -5.45
C SER A 541 13.26 8.82 -6.69
N LEU A 542 12.17 8.08 -6.84
CA LEU A 542 12.01 7.19 -8.02
C LEU A 542 12.02 7.95 -9.36
N THR A 543 11.65 9.23 -9.36
CA THR A 543 11.62 10.09 -10.55
C THR A 543 12.78 11.09 -10.62
N GLY A 544 13.60 11.20 -9.56
CA GLY A 544 14.62 12.24 -9.40
C GLY A 544 14.08 13.62 -8.98
N LEU A 545 12.75 13.72 -8.78
CA LEU A 545 12.04 14.94 -8.34
C LEU A 545 11.34 14.74 -6.99
N GLY A 546 11.08 15.82 -6.26
CA GLY A 546 10.49 15.81 -4.94
C GLY A 546 9.16 15.04 -4.82
N PRO A 547 8.86 14.42 -3.66
CA PRO A 547 9.58 14.52 -2.38
C PRO A 547 10.83 13.63 -2.32
N CYS A 548 12.00 14.24 -2.12
CA CYS A 548 13.30 13.56 -2.12
C CYS A 548 13.60 12.95 -0.74
N ARG A 549 14.15 11.73 -0.74
CA ARG A 549 14.52 10.99 0.47
C ARG A 549 16.05 10.97 0.62
N PRO A 550 16.60 11.10 1.84
CA PRO A 550 18.04 11.03 2.04
C PRO A 550 18.57 9.62 1.74
N CYS A 551 19.79 9.54 1.20
CA CYS A 551 20.51 8.28 1.10
C CYS A 551 20.78 7.71 2.50
N ARG A 552 20.58 6.39 2.65
CA ARG A 552 20.83 5.69 3.92
C ARG A 552 22.33 5.52 4.16
N LEU A 553 22.69 5.16 5.40
CA LEU A 553 24.08 4.87 5.79
C LEU A 553 24.69 3.80 4.88
N GLY A 554 25.94 4.03 4.46
CA GLY A 554 26.64 3.18 3.49
C GLY A 554 26.28 3.46 2.03
N TYR A 555 25.45 4.48 1.76
CA TYR A 555 25.09 4.91 0.41
C TYR A 555 25.24 6.43 0.25
N TYR A 556 25.60 6.87 -0.95
CA TYR A 556 25.80 8.27 -1.31
C TYR A 556 25.19 8.59 -2.68
N SER A 557 25.01 9.88 -2.98
CA SER A 557 24.69 10.34 -4.33
C SER A 557 25.36 11.67 -4.64
N THR A 558 26.14 11.70 -5.73
CA THR A 558 26.85 12.89 -6.21
C THR A 558 26.04 13.73 -7.19
N ASP A 559 25.07 13.12 -7.85
CA ASP A 559 24.44 13.67 -9.04
C ASP A 559 23.16 14.41 -8.65
N THR A 560 22.94 15.58 -9.24
CA THR A 560 21.61 16.21 -9.23
C THR A 560 20.67 15.36 -10.07
N TRP A 561 19.40 15.21 -9.65
CA TRP A 561 18.44 14.28 -10.28
C TRP A 561 18.70 12.80 -9.97
N SER A 562 19.08 12.48 -8.73
CA SER A 562 19.33 11.09 -8.38
C SER A 562 18.04 10.27 -8.31
N THR A 563 17.94 9.20 -9.11
CA THR A 563 16.82 8.25 -9.03
C THR A 563 17.05 7.13 -8.00
N SER A 564 18.31 6.93 -7.61
CA SER A 564 18.76 5.92 -6.64
C SER A 564 20.05 6.38 -5.96
N CYS A 565 20.45 5.75 -4.86
CA CYS A 565 21.73 6.00 -4.19
C CYS A 565 22.77 4.93 -4.57
N LYS A 566 24.02 5.35 -4.74
CA LYS A 566 25.16 4.47 -5.00
C LYS A 566 25.69 3.94 -3.67
N MET A 567 26.06 2.66 -3.62
CA MET A 567 26.67 2.05 -2.42
C MET A 567 28.12 2.53 -2.27
N CYS A 568 28.56 2.74 -1.02
CA CYS A 568 29.97 3.04 -0.74
C CYS A 568 30.88 1.87 -1.18
N PRO A 569 32.14 2.14 -1.56
CA PRO A 569 33.13 1.12 -1.88
C PRO A 569 33.31 0.07 -0.77
N THR A 570 33.74 -1.14 -1.14
CA THR A 570 33.94 -2.26 -0.20
C THR A 570 34.81 -1.86 1.00
N GLY A 571 34.34 -2.14 2.21
CA GLY A 571 35.04 -1.81 3.46
C GLY A 571 34.87 -0.38 3.97
N THR A 572 34.11 0.47 3.25
CA THR A 572 33.84 1.86 3.64
C THR A 572 32.36 2.08 3.94
N THR A 573 32.04 3.13 4.70
CA THR A 573 30.65 3.49 5.04
C THR A 573 30.52 5.00 5.23
N THR A 574 29.29 5.48 5.40
CA THR A 574 28.99 6.85 5.83
C THR A 574 28.46 6.83 7.26
N VAL A 575 28.82 7.83 8.07
CA VAL A 575 28.34 7.94 9.46
C VAL A 575 27.04 8.73 9.55
N LEU A 576 26.81 9.65 8.60
CA LEU A 576 25.59 10.45 8.51
C LEU A 576 24.76 10.02 7.28
N PRO A 577 23.42 10.07 7.36
CA PRO A 577 22.56 9.94 6.18
C PRO A 577 22.73 11.15 5.26
N ALA A 578 22.27 11.01 4.02
CA ALA A 578 22.34 12.03 2.96
C ALA A 578 23.75 12.38 2.46
N ALA A 579 24.65 11.39 2.39
CA ALA A 579 26.00 11.60 1.88
C ALA A 579 26.00 12.09 0.43
N SER A 580 26.55 13.28 0.22
CA SER A 580 26.47 14.05 -1.03
C SER A 580 27.67 13.83 -1.96
N LYS A 581 28.73 13.23 -1.42
CA LYS A 581 29.95 12.94 -2.17
C LYS A 581 30.56 11.61 -1.77
N ILE A 582 31.42 11.07 -2.64
CA ILE A 582 32.10 9.80 -2.38
C ILE A 582 33.14 9.93 -1.26
N GLU A 583 33.69 11.12 -1.02
CA GLU A 583 34.67 11.36 0.06
C GLU A 583 34.04 11.26 1.46
N GLU A 584 32.70 11.24 1.54
CA GLU A 584 31.97 10.94 2.78
C GLU A 584 31.86 9.42 3.04
N CYS A 585 32.24 8.59 2.06
CA CYS A 585 32.46 7.15 2.24
C CYS A 585 33.92 6.90 2.63
N GLY A 586 34.14 6.38 3.83
CA GLY A 586 35.48 6.01 4.27
C GLY A 586 35.45 4.98 5.38
N MET A 587 36.63 4.58 5.85
CA MET A 587 36.72 3.81 7.09
C MET A 587 36.40 4.73 8.27
N LYS A 588 35.67 4.21 9.26
CA LYS A 588 35.33 4.98 10.47
C LYS A 588 36.62 5.39 11.17
N CYS A 589 36.66 6.62 11.68
CA CYS A 589 37.78 7.06 12.48
C CYS A 589 37.94 6.19 13.72
N ALA A 590 39.15 5.65 13.93
CA ALA A 590 39.47 4.85 15.08
C ALA A 590 39.42 5.69 16.38
N PRO A 591 39.28 5.07 17.57
CA PRO A 591 39.30 5.79 18.83
C PRO A 591 40.58 6.63 18.99
N GLY A 592 40.42 7.82 19.55
CA GLY A 592 41.44 8.86 19.66
C GLY A 592 41.57 9.75 18.42
N THR A 593 40.79 9.49 17.36
CA THR A 593 40.75 10.30 16.15
C THR A 593 39.32 10.71 15.82
N TYR A 594 39.16 11.79 15.05
CA TYR A 594 37.87 12.30 14.60
C TYR A 594 37.99 12.91 13.21
N SER A 595 36.87 13.10 12.53
CA SER A 595 36.82 13.91 11.32
C SER A 595 35.44 14.56 11.18
N PRO A 596 35.29 15.67 10.43
CA PRO A 596 34.00 16.30 10.21
C PRO A 596 32.94 15.42 9.53
N SER A 597 33.35 14.33 8.86
CA SER A 597 32.46 13.33 8.23
C SER A 597 32.34 12.03 9.05
N GLY A 598 33.12 11.88 10.13
CA GLY A 598 33.22 10.67 10.94
C GLY A 598 34.03 9.54 10.27
N VAL A 599 34.58 9.77 9.08
CA VAL A 599 35.40 8.80 8.33
C VAL A 599 36.72 9.42 7.88
N GLU A 600 37.65 8.61 7.38
CA GLU A 600 38.94 9.12 6.89
C GLU A 600 38.81 10.26 5.85
N PRO A 601 39.68 11.28 5.88
CA PRO A 601 40.91 11.38 6.67
C PRO A 601 40.67 11.83 8.12
N CYS A 602 41.14 11.01 9.06
CA CYS A 602 40.95 11.24 10.49
C CYS A 602 42.09 12.05 11.09
N LYS A 603 41.75 13.03 11.93
CA LYS A 603 42.70 13.82 12.71
C LYS A 603 42.75 13.31 14.15
N PRO A 604 43.93 13.24 14.78
CA PRO A 604 44.01 12.89 16.19
C PRO A 604 43.35 13.98 17.05
N CYS A 605 42.73 13.59 18.15
CA CYS A 605 42.22 14.54 19.15
C CYS A 605 43.36 15.41 19.68
N GLU A 606 43.18 16.72 19.73
CA GLU A 606 44.22 17.63 20.24
C GLU A 606 44.47 17.43 21.74
N LYS A 607 45.62 17.92 22.23
CA LYS A 607 45.98 17.84 23.65
C LYS A 607 44.87 18.44 24.52
N GLY A 608 44.43 17.70 25.53
CA GLY A 608 43.30 18.09 26.39
C GLY A 608 41.93 17.60 25.90
N SER A 609 41.88 16.77 24.86
CA SER A 609 40.65 16.12 24.39
C SER A 609 40.88 14.63 24.08
N TYR A 610 39.81 13.83 24.15
CA TYR A 610 39.83 12.39 23.91
C TYR A 610 38.59 11.91 23.14
N GLN A 611 38.66 10.75 22.51
CA GLN A 611 37.51 10.14 21.83
C GLN A 611 37.53 8.61 21.99
N PRO A 612 36.63 8.02 22.80
CA PRO A 612 36.61 6.57 23.01
C PRO A 612 35.88 5.79 21.92
N GLU A 613 34.98 6.41 21.16
CA GLU A 613 34.12 5.73 20.20
C GLU A 613 34.57 5.95 18.76
N GLU A 614 34.34 4.95 17.91
CA GLU A 614 34.65 5.02 16.48
C GLU A 614 33.69 5.92 15.71
N GLY A 615 34.19 6.53 14.64
CA GLY A 615 33.39 7.24 13.66
C GLY A 615 32.79 8.56 14.15
N LYS A 616 33.43 9.23 15.11
CA LYS A 616 32.90 10.46 15.72
C LYS A 616 33.30 11.73 14.97
N LEU A 617 32.39 12.71 15.02
CA LEU A 617 32.51 14.00 14.32
C LEU A 617 33.41 15.01 15.06
N SER A 618 33.67 14.78 16.34
CA SER A 618 34.46 15.66 17.22
C SER A 618 35.04 14.88 18.41
N CYS A 619 36.02 15.47 19.10
CA CYS A 619 36.58 14.94 20.34
C CYS A 619 35.90 15.55 21.57
N LEU A 620 35.91 14.79 22.67
CA LEU A 620 35.40 15.22 23.97
C LEU A 620 36.51 15.95 24.74
N PRO A 621 36.26 17.13 25.32
CA PRO A 621 37.24 17.81 26.16
C PRO A 621 37.44 17.09 27.50
N CYS A 622 38.66 17.14 28.05
CA CYS A 622 38.93 16.73 29.41
C CYS A 622 38.18 17.62 30.40
N LYS A 623 37.59 17.02 31.44
CA LYS A 623 36.88 17.78 32.49
C LYS A 623 37.86 18.40 33.48
N GLY A 624 37.59 19.65 33.88
CA GLY A 624 38.41 20.37 34.88
C GLY A 624 39.72 20.94 34.30
N LYS A 625 40.76 21.05 35.12
CA LYS A 625 42.10 21.55 34.71
C LYS A 625 43.02 20.43 34.17
N LYS A 626 42.45 19.29 33.82
CA LYS A 626 43.17 18.09 33.35
C LYS A 626 43.46 18.18 31.86
N SER A 627 44.59 17.63 31.44
CA SER A 627 45.01 17.57 30.05
C SER A 627 45.57 16.20 29.71
N THR A 628 45.51 15.82 28.44
CA THR A 628 46.19 14.62 27.95
C THR A 628 47.69 14.88 27.80
N TYR A 629 48.51 13.82 27.85
CA TYR A 629 49.97 13.92 27.66
C TYR A 629 50.35 14.39 26.24
N GLY A 630 49.57 13.95 25.25
CA GLY A 630 49.72 14.32 23.84
C GLY A 630 48.40 14.19 23.07
N PRO A 631 48.43 14.42 21.75
CA PRO A 631 47.26 14.23 20.90
C PRO A 631 46.91 12.74 20.74
N GLY A 632 45.66 12.44 20.37
CA GLY A 632 45.21 11.08 20.05
C GLY A 632 44.69 10.26 21.23
N ALA A 633 44.31 10.90 22.34
CA ALA A 633 43.86 10.18 23.55
C ALA A 633 42.55 9.41 23.31
N LYS A 634 42.52 8.14 23.72
CA LYS A 634 41.40 7.21 23.45
C LYS A 634 40.37 7.11 24.59
N SER A 635 40.59 7.76 25.72
CA SER A 635 39.74 7.63 26.92
C SER A 635 39.97 8.77 27.89
N GLU A 636 38.98 9.04 28.75
CA GLU A 636 39.05 10.05 29.82
C GLU A 636 40.16 9.76 30.82
N VAL A 637 40.56 8.49 30.97
CA VAL A 637 41.66 8.06 31.86
C VAL A 637 42.99 8.73 31.51
N TYR A 638 43.17 9.13 30.26
CA TYR A 638 44.37 9.83 29.81
C TYR A 638 44.37 11.34 30.11
N CYS A 639 43.27 11.88 30.67
CA CYS A 639 43.20 13.25 31.17
C CYS A 639 43.81 13.32 32.58
N LEU A 640 45.07 13.74 32.67
CA LEU A 640 45.83 13.84 33.91
C LEU A 640 46.05 15.32 34.29
N ASP A 641 46.27 15.58 35.58
CA ASP A 641 46.66 16.92 36.03
C ASP A 641 48.11 17.21 35.58
N ASP A 642 48.36 18.39 35.00
CA ASP A 642 49.67 18.74 34.40
C ASP A 642 50.73 18.97 35.50
N PRO A 643 51.76 18.12 35.63
CA PRO A 643 52.78 18.28 36.67
C PRO A 643 53.78 19.41 36.36
N SER A 644 53.74 20.02 35.16
CA SER A 644 54.68 21.08 34.76
C SER A 644 54.35 22.48 35.31
N ARG A 645 53.30 22.62 36.12
CA ARG A 645 52.94 23.88 36.79
C ARG A 645 53.08 23.88 38.32
N GLU A 646 53.44 22.76 38.95
CA GLU A 646 53.64 22.70 40.41
C GLU A 646 55.07 23.08 40.87
N THR A 647 56.01 23.33 39.96
CA THR A 647 57.41 23.67 40.30
C THR A 647 57.74 25.17 40.24
N ALA A 648 56.75 26.05 40.20
CA ALA A 648 56.97 27.51 40.26
C ALA A 648 56.93 28.12 41.68
N HIS A 649 56.70 27.30 42.72
CA HIS A 649 56.68 27.76 44.12
C HIS A 649 57.60 26.92 45.01
N LEU A 650 58.90 26.87 44.71
CA LEU A 650 59.98 26.52 45.67
C LEU A 650 61.36 26.68 45.02
N ARG A 651 61.81 27.93 44.84
CA ARG A 651 63.23 28.32 44.88
C ARG A 651 63.33 29.69 45.56
N VAL A 652 63.75 29.66 46.82
CA VAL A 652 64.39 30.77 47.57
C VAL A 652 65.89 30.57 47.43
#